data_AF-A0A662YYD2-F1
#
_entry.id   AF-A0A662YYD2-F1
#
_cell.length_a   1.000
_cell.length_b   1.000
_cell.length_c   1.000
_cell.angle_alpha   90.00
_cell.angle_beta   90.00
_cell.angle_gamma   90.00
#
_symmetry.space_group_name_H-M   'P 1'
#
loop_
_entity.id
_entity.type
_entity.pdbx_description
1 polymer ?
#
loop_
_entity_poly.entity_id
_entity_poly.type
_entity_poly.pdbx_seq_one_letter_code
_entity_poly.pdbx_strand_id
1 'polypeptide(L)'
;IILVLTIFNVPVTWFFDQGSSRLYRSEDSGKTFEDISNVIKNTYIRKEFGINVGPSNSQRVILTADVALTREQGGRIFTSLDSGKSFDFVDLPFHPGQPIVYHSSNPDYLLVSSIDNILRLSVDFGKHWTKIHENVQAFSCGPGITIFFSTHPNDTLDADQRGELLLKRTEDLGRTFSTVSNNMFSFGYIGRFLITSIVKKQFYSVLEADDDMIFMHVDEPGDTDFGMVYTSDDRGVLYSKSLERHLFAASGKSDFTNVTSLRGVYLTNVLDQDGSIRSVITYNRGGEWNPLNKPADVKCASDSKRCSLHIHGEYSISNQLAPMLPLSDPSAVGLIIAHGSVGDSITAVKSDVYISDDGGYSWMKTLEGPHHYTLLDSGGLIVAVEYYTDIPIKTVKFSTDEGQCWQLYNFTDKPIIFAGLASEPGTKTMNISIWGYMPEAGYKATWVSVTIDFEQLLTRDCEDDDYVNWLAHSTDEGDIANDGCVLGYKETFRRLKKKSVCINGRDYIVEKEQNPCLCTKLDYMCDYGYYRQENSSECVEQPDFKDRQLEFCLLGNEELLMTTGYRKIPGDKCAGGFTPKRTEEQVNKRCGTAEQIQTSKSKEITIVLAVSAVIMMIALVTGIQNPFTGATKKQAERMRVAGFVKLSVVVVGFVLALYVVSQVFEFKMDASLGNIFATKPPRYKCGLSKPCPEKHFAFKMASGAASVVGPKMCLEDHVLMSGVKNNVGRGLNLALVNGRTGELMDTKFYDMWGGDVKPLIEFLKTIQDGTVVLIATFDDGATKLNDEARKLLGELGSTSIATLGFRDNWIFVGGKGIKTKSPFEQHIKNNKDTNKYEGWPEVLEMEGCIPEKSD
;
A
#
# COMPACT_ATOMS: atom_id res chain seq x y z
N ILE A 1 -10.28 -14.66 -27.04
CA ILE A 1 -11.21 -15.48 -26.21
C ILE A 1 -11.63 -14.64 -25.02
N ILE A 2 -12.92 -14.58 -24.71
CA ILE A 2 -13.46 -13.84 -23.55
C ILE A 2 -14.25 -14.80 -22.68
N LEU A 3 -14.02 -14.77 -21.36
CA LEU A 3 -14.80 -15.50 -20.37
C LEU A 3 -15.59 -14.51 -19.51
N VAL A 4 -16.87 -14.77 -19.31
CA VAL A 4 -17.76 -13.94 -18.48
C VAL A 4 -18.36 -14.82 -17.40
N LEU A 5 -18.02 -14.53 -16.14
CA LEU A 5 -18.53 -15.24 -14.97
C LEU A 5 -19.55 -14.35 -14.25
N THR A 6 -20.74 -14.91 -14.01
CA THR A 6 -21.79 -14.29 -13.19
C THR A 6 -22.14 -15.21 -12.04
N ILE A 7 -22.42 -14.62 -10.87
CA ILE A 7 -22.59 -15.36 -9.60
C ILE A 7 -23.88 -14.86 -8.95
N PHE A 8 -24.77 -15.79 -8.60
CA PHE A 8 -26.09 -15.50 -8.05
C PHE A 8 -26.18 -16.02 -6.61
N ASN A 9 -26.46 -15.10 -5.68
CA ASN A 9 -26.79 -15.45 -4.30
C ASN A 9 -28.31 -15.61 -4.19
N VAL A 10 -28.78 -16.83 -3.98
CA VAL A 10 -30.20 -17.08 -3.77
C VAL A 10 -30.53 -16.85 -2.28
N PRO A 11 -31.51 -15.99 -1.93
CA PRO A 11 -31.91 -15.78 -0.55
C PRO A 11 -32.38 -17.09 0.09
N VAL A 12 -31.73 -17.47 1.18
CA VAL A 12 -31.91 -18.73 1.91
C VAL A 12 -33.32 -18.79 2.50
N THR A 13 -34.23 -19.49 1.83
CA THR A 13 -35.44 -19.99 2.50
C THR A 13 -35.60 -21.50 2.42
N TRP A 14 -35.00 -22.22 1.45
CA TRP A 14 -35.14 -23.67 1.35
C TRP A 14 -33.78 -24.37 1.50
N PHE A 15 -33.77 -25.41 2.33
CA PHE A 15 -32.60 -26.01 2.99
C PHE A 15 -31.61 -26.78 2.09
N PHE A 16 -31.69 -26.70 0.76
CA PHE A 16 -30.74 -27.37 -0.14
C PHE A 16 -30.68 -26.65 -1.50
N ASP A 17 -29.99 -25.52 -1.58
CA ASP A 17 -29.29 -25.09 -2.80
C ASP A 17 -28.24 -24.02 -2.47
N GLN A 18 -26.99 -24.34 -2.81
CA GLN A 18 -25.84 -23.42 -2.82
C GLN A 18 -26.11 -22.35 -3.89
N GLY A 19 -25.51 -21.16 -3.78
CA GLY A 19 -25.55 -20.17 -4.87
C GLY A 19 -25.15 -20.81 -6.20
N SER A 20 -25.52 -20.21 -7.33
CA SER A 20 -25.17 -20.75 -8.65
C SER A 20 -24.30 -19.76 -9.42
N SER A 21 -23.39 -20.29 -10.23
CA SER A 21 -22.57 -19.50 -11.15
C SER A 21 -22.93 -19.82 -12.60
N ARG A 22 -22.93 -18.80 -13.46
CA ARG A 22 -22.98 -18.97 -14.91
C ARG A 22 -21.69 -18.51 -15.55
N LEU A 23 -21.16 -19.33 -16.44
CA LEU A 23 -19.93 -19.05 -17.19
C LEU A 23 -20.26 -19.02 -18.68
N TYR A 24 -19.92 -17.91 -19.33
CA TYR A 24 -20.07 -17.73 -20.77
C TYR A 24 -18.70 -17.62 -21.43
N ARG A 25 -18.59 -18.09 -22.66
CA ARG A 25 -17.34 -18.05 -23.44
C ARG A 25 -17.60 -17.52 -24.84
N SER A 26 -16.71 -16.65 -25.30
CA SER A 26 -16.69 -16.10 -26.67
C SER A 26 -15.34 -16.40 -27.32
N GLU A 27 -15.38 -16.85 -28.57
CA GLU A 27 -14.20 -17.06 -29.43
C GLU A 27 -14.04 -15.97 -30.50
N ASP A 28 -15.00 -15.04 -30.61
CA ASP A 28 -15.14 -14.06 -31.69
C ASP A 28 -15.10 -12.61 -31.18
N SER A 29 -14.23 -12.35 -30.20
CA SER A 29 -14.00 -11.03 -29.59
C SER A 29 -15.23 -10.40 -28.92
N GLY A 30 -16.18 -11.23 -28.45
CA GLY A 30 -17.37 -10.80 -27.73
C GLY A 30 -18.62 -10.66 -28.58
N LYS A 31 -18.55 -10.94 -29.89
CA LYS A 31 -19.71 -10.85 -30.80
C LYS A 31 -20.79 -11.87 -30.42
N THR A 32 -20.39 -13.08 -30.04
CA THR A 32 -21.30 -14.12 -29.54
C THR A 32 -20.76 -14.80 -28.29
N PHE A 33 -21.66 -15.21 -27.40
CA PHE A 33 -21.33 -15.90 -26.16
C PHE A 33 -22.12 -17.21 -26.05
N GLU A 34 -21.42 -18.30 -25.75
CA GLU A 34 -22.00 -19.61 -25.44
C GLU A 34 -22.06 -19.81 -23.91
N ASP A 35 -23.20 -20.26 -23.37
CA ASP A 35 -23.29 -20.70 -21.97
C ASP A 35 -22.60 -22.05 -21.83
N ILE A 36 -21.49 -22.04 -21.10
CA ILE A 36 -20.67 -23.23 -20.82
C ILE A 36 -20.74 -23.63 -19.34
N SER A 37 -21.72 -23.15 -18.56
CA SER A 37 -21.81 -23.39 -17.11
C SER A 37 -21.78 -24.88 -16.71
N ASN A 38 -22.26 -25.75 -17.59
CA ASN A 38 -22.23 -27.20 -17.48
C ASN A 38 -20.80 -27.78 -17.38
N VAL A 39 -19.77 -27.14 -17.96
CA VAL A 39 -18.38 -27.63 -17.86
C VAL A 39 -17.83 -27.50 -16.43
N ILE A 40 -18.34 -26.54 -15.64
CA ILE A 40 -18.05 -26.40 -14.21
C ILE A 40 -19.15 -27.03 -13.33
N LYS A 41 -20.02 -27.86 -13.91
CA LYS A 41 -21.15 -28.53 -13.23
C LYS A 41 -22.06 -27.55 -12.47
N ASN A 42 -22.21 -26.31 -12.96
CA ASN A 42 -22.95 -25.23 -12.31
C ASN A 42 -22.52 -24.94 -10.86
N THR A 43 -21.26 -25.26 -10.52
CA THR A 43 -20.70 -25.08 -9.18
C THR A 43 -20.60 -23.61 -8.83
N TYR A 44 -20.88 -23.27 -7.57
CA TYR A 44 -20.69 -21.92 -7.04
C TYR A 44 -19.20 -21.56 -7.04
N ILE A 45 -18.81 -20.57 -7.84
CA ILE A 45 -17.43 -20.07 -7.94
C ILE A 45 -17.25 -18.91 -6.98
N ARG A 46 -16.11 -18.90 -6.30
CA ARG A 46 -15.73 -17.90 -5.33
C ARG A 46 -15.39 -16.56 -6.01
N LYS A 47 -16.26 -15.56 -5.85
CA LYS A 47 -16.16 -14.26 -6.55
C LYS A 47 -14.86 -13.53 -6.27
N GLU A 48 -14.41 -13.54 -5.01
CA GLU A 48 -13.22 -12.82 -4.56
C GLU A 48 -11.91 -13.32 -5.19
N PHE A 49 -11.90 -14.55 -5.72
CA PHE A 49 -10.75 -15.10 -6.43
C PHE A 49 -10.81 -14.92 -7.95
N GLY A 50 -11.97 -14.51 -8.49
CA GLY A 50 -12.16 -14.17 -9.89
C GLY A 50 -11.87 -15.33 -10.87
N ILE A 51 -11.64 -14.97 -12.13
CA ILE A 51 -11.13 -15.87 -13.18
C ILE A 51 -9.62 -15.69 -13.26
N ASN A 52 -8.87 -16.74 -12.94
CA ASN A 52 -7.42 -16.64 -12.88
C ASN A 52 -6.78 -17.15 -14.18
N VAL A 53 -6.45 -16.21 -15.06
CA VAL A 53 -5.91 -16.48 -16.40
C VAL A 53 -4.39 -16.59 -16.34
N GLY A 54 -3.85 -17.65 -16.93
CA GLY A 54 -2.41 -17.88 -16.99
C GLY A 54 -1.67 -16.83 -17.81
N PRO A 55 -0.35 -16.68 -17.60
CA PRO A 55 0.44 -15.66 -18.27
C PRO A 55 0.54 -15.91 -19.78
N SER A 56 0.73 -14.84 -20.54
CA SER A 56 0.93 -14.86 -21.99
C SER A 56 -0.18 -15.65 -22.71
N ASN A 57 0.16 -16.46 -23.72
CA ASN A 57 -0.78 -17.32 -24.44
C ASN A 57 -0.76 -18.77 -23.92
N SER A 58 -0.66 -18.96 -22.60
CA SER A 58 -0.57 -20.30 -22.00
C SER A 58 -1.87 -21.11 -22.07
N GLN A 59 -2.99 -20.47 -22.42
CA GLN A 59 -4.35 -21.05 -22.46
C GLN A 59 -4.86 -21.59 -21.12
N ARG A 60 -4.16 -21.29 -20.03
CA ARG A 60 -4.49 -21.78 -18.69
C ARG A 60 -5.54 -20.90 -18.04
N VAL A 61 -6.53 -21.53 -17.43
CA VAL A 61 -7.55 -20.85 -16.62
C VAL A 61 -7.79 -21.65 -15.36
N ILE A 62 -7.84 -20.97 -14.23
CA ILE A 62 -8.19 -21.55 -12.93
C ILE A 62 -9.42 -20.80 -12.38
N LEU A 63 -10.43 -21.56 -11.96
CA LEU A 63 -11.58 -21.08 -11.18
C LEU A 63 -11.58 -21.78 -9.83
N THR A 64 -11.82 -21.05 -8.75
CA THR A 64 -11.89 -21.65 -7.41
C THR A 64 -13.34 -21.81 -7.00
N ALA A 65 -13.75 -23.04 -6.71
CA ALA A 65 -15.08 -23.31 -6.18
C ALA A 65 -15.17 -22.86 -4.72
N ASP A 66 -16.33 -22.37 -4.33
CA ASP A 66 -16.62 -22.10 -2.93
C ASP A 66 -17.17 -23.37 -2.26
N VAL A 67 -16.33 -23.97 -1.42
CA VAL A 67 -16.62 -25.21 -0.72
C VAL A 67 -16.73 -24.90 0.77
N ALA A 68 -17.74 -25.47 1.44
CA ALA A 68 -17.92 -25.30 2.87
C ALA A 68 -16.66 -25.73 3.65
N LEU A 69 -16.28 -24.93 4.65
CA LEU A 69 -15.15 -25.22 5.54
C LEU A 69 -15.48 -26.43 6.43
N THR A 70 -15.31 -27.64 5.90
CA THR A 70 -15.49 -28.90 6.63
C THR A 70 -14.12 -29.49 7.00
N ARG A 71 -14.07 -30.37 8.01
CA ARG A 71 -12.81 -30.98 8.47
C ARG A 71 -12.23 -32.03 7.52
N GLU A 72 -12.97 -32.49 6.51
CA GLU A 72 -12.59 -33.67 5.69
C GLU A 72 -12.14 -33.33 4.25
N GLN A 73 -12.56 -32.19 3.69
CA GLN A 73 -12.19 -31.74 2.34
C GLN A 73 -11.85 -30.25 2.38
N GLY A 74 -10.70 -29.89 1.81
CA GLY A 74 -10.23 -28.51 1.71
C GLY A 74 -11.00 -27.73 0.64
N GLY A 75 -10.29 -27.15 -0.32
CA GLY A 75 -10.89 -26.44 -1.46
C GLY A 75 -11.15 -27.35 -2.66
N ARG A 76 -11.75 -26.77 -3.70
CA ARG A 76 -11.82 -27.35 -5.05
C ARG A 76 -11.48 -26.28 -6.06
N ILE A 77 -10.71 -26.65 -7.07
CA ILE A 77 -10.41 -25.79 -8.22
C ILE A 77 -10.86 -26.47 -9.51
N PHE A 78 -11.26 -25.66 -10.48
CA PHE A 78 -11.43 -26.07 -11.87
C PHE A 78 -10.25 -25.53 -12.67
N THR A 79 -9.61 -26.41 -13.43
CA THR A 79 -8.45 -26.07 -14.26
C THR A 79 -8.74 -26.36 -15.72
N SER A 80 -8.33 -25.44 -16.59
CA SER A 80 -8.51 -25.53 -18.04
C SER A 80 -7.16 -25.36 -18.71
N LEU A 81 -6.92 -26.14 -19.77
CA LEU A 81 -5.73 -26.05 -20.63
C LEU A 81 -6.04 -25.49 -22.03
N ASP A 82 -7.31 -25.15 -22.31
CA ASP A 82 -7.81 -24.77 -23.63
C ASP A 82 -8.63 -23.46 -23.59
N SER A 83 -8.20 -22.52 -22.75
CA SER A 83 -8.84 -21.20 -22.57
C SER A 83 -10.33 -21.28 -22.23
N GLY A 84 -10.66 -22.20 -21.33
CA GLY A 84 -11.99 -22.35 -20.73
C GLY A 84 -12.99 -23.12 -21.58
N LYS A 85 -12.55 -23.85 -22.60
CA LYS A 85 -13.44 -24.68 -23.42
C LYS A 85 -13.80 -25.99 -22.69
N SER A 86 -12.86 -26.55 -21.93
CA SER A 86 -13.10 -27.68 -21.03
C SER A 86 -12.42 -27.44 -19.69
N PHE A 87 -13.01 -27.98 -18.63
CA PHE A 87 -12.47 -27.88 -17.27
C PHE A 87 -12.41 -29.26 -16.62
N ASP A 88 -11.25 -29.56 -16.06
CA ASP A 88 -11.10 -30.62 -15.07
C ASP A 88 -11.29 -30.01 -13.67
N PHE A 89 -11.61 -30.83 -12.67
CA PHE A 89 -11.66 -30.39 -11.28
C PHE A 89 -10.64 -31.15 -10.44
N VAL A 90 -10.06 -30.45 -9.47
CA VAL A 90 -9.13 -31.02 -8.50
C VAL A 90 -9.59 -30.63 -7.11
N ASP A 91 -9.78 -31.64 -6.25
CA ASP A 91 -10.01 -31.44 -4.83
C ASP A 91 -8.66 -31.18 -4.14
N LEU A 92 -8.58 -30.05 -3.43
CA LEU A 92 -7.38 -29.60 -2.75
C LEU A 92 -7.34 -30.15 -1.32
N PRO A 93 -6.16 -30.57 -0.82
CA PRO A 93 -6.00 -31.01 0.56
C PRO A 93 -5.98 -29.84 1.57
N PHE A 94 -6.31 -28.61 1.13
CA PHE A 94 -6.30 -27.37 1.92
C PHE A 94 -7.25 -26.35 1.32
N HIS A 95 -7.62 -25.32 2.08
CA HIS A 95 -8.38 -24.18 1.55
C HIS A 95 -7.45 -23.04 1.13
N PRO A 96 -7.52 -22.56 -0.13
CA PRO A 96 -6.81 -21.36 -0.57
C PRO A 96 -7.20 -20.14 0.26
N GLY A 97 -6.20 -19.40 0.80
CA GLY A 97 -6.43 -18.15 1.53
C GLY A 97 -6.45 -16.91 0.63
N GLN A 98 -5.99 -17.06 -0.61
CA GLN A 98 -5.92 -16.01 -1.62
C GLN A 98 -6.02 -16.64 -3.03
N PRO A 99 -6.14 -15.84 -4.10
CA PRO A 99 -6.09 -16.35 -5.47
C PRO A 99 -4.77 -17.12 -5.72
N ILE A 100 -4.84 -18.23 -6.46
CA ILE A 100 -3.64 -19.01 -6.83
C ILE A 100 -2.77 -18.17 -7.77
N VAL A 101 -1.48 -18.04 -7.48
CA VAL A 101 -0.56 -17.21 -8.28
C VAL A 101 0.21 -18.10 -9.24
N TYR A 102 0.23 -17.75 -10.53
CA TYR A 102 1.12 -18.37 -11.51
C TYR A 102 2.56 -17.90 -11.30
N HIS A 103 3.50 -18.83 -11.34
CA HIS A 103 4.91 -18.46 -11.35
C HIS A 103 5.27 -17.76 -12.67
N SER A 104 6.07 -16.69 -12.60
CA SER A 104 6.45 -15.86 -13.75
C SER A 104 7.18 -16.63 -14.86
N SER A 105 7.99 -17.62 -14.48
CA SER A 105 8.80 -18.41 -15.43
C SER A 105 8.13 -19.63 -16.05
N ASN A 106 7.14 -20.23 -15.39
CA ASN A 106 6.47 -21.41 -15.90
C ASN A 106 4.99 -21.40 -15.51
N PRO A 107 4.07 -21.40 -16.49
CA PRO A 107 2.64 -21.37 -16.22
C PRO A 107 2.07 -22.68 -15.61
N ASP A 108 2.84 -23.77 -15.56
CA ASP A 108 2.49 -24.97 -14.77
C ASP A 108 2.74 -24.81 -13.27
N TYR A 109 3.60 -23.86 -12.87
CA TYR A 109 4.00 -23.69 -11.48
C TYR A 109 3.03 -22.73 -10.79
N LEU A 110 2.40 -23.20 -9.73
CA LEU A 110 1.36 -22.47 -9.02
C LEU A 110 1.71 -22.34 -7.54
N LEU A 111 1.55 -21.14 -7.00
CA LEU A 111 1.80 -20.82 -5.60
C LEU A 111 0.53 -20.32 -4.93
N VAL A 112 0.33 -20.70 -3.68
CA VAL A 112 -0.78 -20.18 -2.88
C VAL A 112 -0.44 -20.26 -1.39
N SER A 113 -0.77 -19.21 -0.65
CA SER A 113 -0.88 -19.31 0.81
C SER A 113 -2.30 -19.73 1.15
N SER A 114 -2.40 -20.77 1.95
CA SER A 114 -3.67 -21.26 2.47
C SER A 114 -4.16 -20.47 3.68
N ILE A 115 -5.39 -20.75 4.13
CA ILE A 115 -5.97 -20.13 5.33
C ILE A 115 -5.20 -20.41 6.63
N ASP A 116 -4.42 -21.49 6.68
CA ASP A 116 -3.51 -21.89 7.76
C ASP A 116 -2.10 -21.29 7.60
N ASN A 117 -1.92 -20.26 6.77
CA ASN A 117 -0.64 -19.57 6.52
C ASN A 117 0.48 -20.50 6.04
N ILE A 118 0.15 -21.53 5.28
CA ILE A 118 1.13 -22.46 4.70
C ILE A 118 1.27 -22.16 3.22
N LEU A 119 2.49 -21.82 2.80
CA LEU A 119 2.84 -21.67 1.39
C LEU A 119 2.91 -23.05 0.73
N ARG A 120 2.10 -23.25 -0.30
CA ARG A 120 2.07 -24.47 -1.10
C ARG A 120 2.44 -24.19 -2.56
N LEU A 121 3.11 -25.17 -3.16
CA LEU A 121 3.53 -25.17 -4.55
C LEU A 121 2.96 -26.38 -5.28
N SER A 122 2.44 -26.16 -6.47
CA SER A 122 2.21 -27.18 -7.48
C SER A 122 3.15 -26.94 -8.66
N VAL A 123 3.68 -28.02 -9.25
CA VAL A 123 4.55 -27.98 -10.43
C VAL A 123 3.92 -28.67 -11.65
N ASP A 124 2.64 -29.03 -11.54
CA ASP A 124 1.87 -29.78 -12.52
C ASP A 124 0.46 -29.21 -12.70
N PHE A 125 0.38 -27.86 -12.64
CA PHE A 125 -0.83 -27.09 -12.86
C PHE A 125 -1.99 -27.46 -11.93
N GLY A 126 -1.67 -27.61 -10.64
CA GLY A 126 -2.63 -27.74 -9.56
C GLY A 126 -3.09 -29.16 -9.28
N LYS A 127 -2.56 -30.18 -9.98
CA LYS A 127 -2.91 -31.59 -9.75
C LYS A 127 -2.36 -32.10 -8.42
N HIS A 128 -1.10 -31.79 -8.12
CA HIS A 128 -0.48 -32.13 -6.85
C HIS A 128 0.10 -30.89 -6.18
N TRP A 129 -0.03 -30.84 -4.85
CA TRP A 129 0.42 -29.72 -4.04
C TRP A 129 1.39 -30.19 -2.96
N THR A 130 2.49 -29.48 -2.84
CA THR A 130 3.53 -29.72 -1.85
C THR A 130 3.61 -28.54 -0.90
N LYS A 131 3.86 -28.82 0.38
CA LYS A 131 4.11 -27.79 1.38
C LYS A 131 5.54 -27.27 1.23
N ILE A 132 5.70 -25.96 1.10
CA ILE A 132 7.00 -25.28 1.02
C ILE A 132 7.43 -24.82 2.41
N HIS A 133 6.60 -24.00 3.08
CA HIS A 133 6.94 -23.44 4.38
C HIS A 133 5.67 -23.08 5.17
N GLU A 134 5.73 -23.16 6.50
CA GLU A 134 4.64 -22.80 7.41
C GLU A 134 4.77 -21.34 7.88
N ASN A 135 3.71 -20.75 8.42
CA ASN A 135 3.69 -19.39 8.99
C ASN A 135 4.19 -18.32 7.98
N VAL A 136 3.78 -18.45 6.72
CA VAL A 136 4.11 -17.49 5.66
C VAL A 136 3.08 -16.37 5.65
N GLN A 137 3.56 -15.13 5.76
CA GLN A 137 2.72 -13.93 5.79
C GLN A 137 2.50 -13.35 4.39
N ALA A 138 3.57 -13.25 3.60
CA ALA A 138 3.52 -12.80 2.21
C ALA A 138 4.57 -13.55 1.37
N PHE A 139 4.33 -13.66 0.06
CA PHE A 139 5.29 -14.22 -0.89
C PHE A 139 5.30 -13.44 -2.20
N SER A 140 6.41 -13.56 -2.95
CA SER A 140 6.54 -13.01 -4.29
C SER A 140 7.42 -13.91 -5.16
N CYS A 141 7.10 -13.97 -6.46
CA CYS A 141 7.91 -14.68 -7.44
C CYS A 141 9.12 -13.83 -7.82
N GLY A 142 10.30 -14.40 -7.71
CA GLY A 142 11.56 -13.79 -8.11
C GLY A 142 11.97 -14.12 -9.56
N PRO A 143 13.22 -13.82 -9.93
CA PRO A 143 13.75 -14.16 -11.24
C PRO A 143 14.00 -15.68 -11.33
N GLY A 144 13.82 -16.26 -12.52
CA GLY A 144 13.98 -17.69 -12.73
C GLY A 144 12.90 -18.50 -12.01
N ILE A 145 13.29 -19.40 -11.09
CA ILE A 145 12.37 -20.22 -10.27
C ILE A 145 12.40 -19.82 -8.78
N THR A 146 12.90 -18.62 -8.51
CA THR A 146 13.12 -18.11 -7.16
C THR A 146 11.81 -17.74 -6.51
N ILE A 147 11.64 -18.09 -5.24
CA ILE A 147 10.48 -17.68 -4.43
C ILE A 147 10.98 -16.94 -3.20
N PHE A 148 10.51 -15.72 -3.02
CA PHE A 148 10.72 -14.92 -1.81
C PHE A 148 9.49 -15.01 -0.92
N PHE A 149 9.68 -15.17 0.38
CA PHE A 149 8.56 -15.18 1.32
C PHE A 149 8.96 -14.70 2.71
N SER A 150 8.04 -14.00 3.37
CA SER A 150 8.19 -13.56 4.75
C SER A 150 7.55 -14.57 5.70
N THR A 151 8.22 -14.84 6.81
CA THR A 151 7.78 -15.82 7.80
C THR A 151 8.19 -15.42 9.22
N HIS A 152 7.51 -15.99 10.22
CA HIS A 152 7.88 -15.83 11.62
C HIS A 152 7.98 -17.19 12.34
N PRO A 153 9.04 -17.47 13.13
CA PRO A 153 9.27 -18.80 13.73
C PRO A 153 8.16 -19.29 14.65
N ASN A 154 7.49 -18.39 15.38
CA ASN A 154 6.52 -18.75 16.44
C ASN A 154 5.07 -18.36 16.11
N ASP A 155 4.72 -18.15 14.83
CA ASP A 155 3.39 -17.70 14.36
C ASP A 155 2.73 -16.67 15.27
N THR A 156 3.46 -15.58 15.53
CA THR A 156 3.06 -14.62 16.55
C THR A 156 2.16 -13.60 15.89
N LEU A 157 0.97 -13.48 16.44
CA LEU A 157 0.00 -12.46 16.10
C LEU A 157 0.72 -11.09 16.00
N ASP A 158 0.54 -10.36 14.90
CA ASP A 158 1.09 -9.01 14.67
C ASP A 158 2.63 -8.93 14.53
N ALA A 159 3.31 -10.03 14.14
CA ALA A 159 4.75 -10.02 13.85
C ALA A 159 5.14 -9.02 12.74
N ASP A 160 4.27 -8.88 11.74
CA ASP A 160 4.32 -7.88 10.67
C ASP A 160 4.24 -6.45 11.23
N GLN A 161 3.41 -6.19 12.25
CA GLN A 161 3.29 -4.88 12.89
C GLN A 161 4.40 -4.56 13.90
N ARG A 162 5.18 -5.55 14.31
CA ARG A 162 6.34 -5.39 15.20
C ARG A 162 7.67 -5.33 14.47
N GLY A 163 7.69 -5.60 13.17
CA GLY A 163 8.92 -5.63 12.40
C GLY A 163 9.80 -6.84 12.74
N GLU A 164 9.17 -7.99 13.04
CA GLU A 164 9.87 -9.21 13.47
C GLU A 164 9.92 -10.28 12.38
N LEU A 165 9.49 -9.98 11.15
CA LEU A 165 9.48 -10.96 10.06
C LEU A 165 10.89 -11.31 9.59
N LEU A 166 11.04 -12.55 9.14
CA LEU A 166 12.21 -13.07 8.45
C LEU A 166 11.89 -13.21 6.96
N LEU A 167 12.69 -12.63 6.09
CA LEU A 167 12.61 -12.88 4.66
C LEU A 167 13.49 -14.05 4.30
N LYS A 168 12.88 -15.08 3.74
CA LYS A 168 13.56 -16.24 3.20
C LYS A 168 13.41 -16.29 1.69
N ARG A 169 14.34 -17.00 1.07
CA ARG A 169 14.36 -17.31 -0.35
C ARG A 169 14.59 -18.79 -0.55
N THR A 170 13.95 -19.36 -1.55
CA THR A 170 14.28 -20.67 -2.13
C THR A 170 14.54 -20.51 -3.62
N GLU A 171 15.60 -21.15 -4.11
CA GLU A 171 16.01 -21.14 -5.53
C GLU A 171 15.83 -22.52 -6.18
N ASP A 172 15.26 -23.47 -5.45
CA ASP A 172 15.10 -24.87 -5.82
C ASP A 172 13.70 -25.42 -5.49
N LEU A 173 12.70 -24.52 -5.50
CA LEU A 173 11.28 -24.84 -5.29
C LEU A 173 11.00 -25.49 -3.94
N GLY A 174 11.65 -25.00 -2.87
CA GLY A 174 11.39 -25.36 -1.49
C GLY A 174 12.23 -26.51 -0.94
N ARG A 175 13.31 -26.93 -1.61
CA ARG A 175 14.22 -27.97 -1.08
C ARG A 175 15.23 -27.37 -0.12
N THR A 176 15.74 -26.17 -0.41
CA THR A 176 16.64 -25.41 0.44
C THR A 176 16.13 -23.99 0.63
N PHE A 177 16.49 -23.39 1.77
CA PHE A 177 16.08 -22.06 2.16
C PHE A 177 17.28 -21.26 2.67
N SER A 178 17.40 -20.02 2.20
CA SER A 178 18.36 -19.04 2.72
C SER A 178 17.61 -17.85 3.32
N THR A 179 18.02 -17.40 4.49
CA THR A 179 17.50 -16.16 5.08
C THR A 179 18.22 -14.97 4.44
N VAL A 180 17.44 -14.06 3.85
CA VAL A 180 17.95 -12.87 3.15
C VAL A 180 18.03 -11.69 4.10
N SER A 181 17.02 -11.50 4.95
CA SER A 181 16.97 -10.39 5.90
C SER A 181 16.10 -10.76 7.12
N ASN A 182 16.37 -10.10 8.24
CA ASN A 182 15.74 -10.33 9.54
C ASN A 182 15.15 -9.01 10.07
N ASN A 183 14.14 -9.11 10.95
CA ASN A 183 13.51 -7.98 11.62
C ASN A 183 12.95 -6.94 10.63
N MET A 184 12.06 -7.38 9.75
CA MET A 184 11.36 -6.51 8.82
C MET A 184 9.86 -6.47 9.08
N PHE A 185 9.22 -5.40 8.59
CA PHE A 185 7.77 -5.23 8.57
C PHE A 185 7.16 -5.87 7.33
N SER A 186 7.76 -5.63 6.17
CA SER A 186 7.29 -6.13 4.87
C SER A 186 8.43 -6.12 3.85
N PHE A 187 8.20 -6.76 2.70
CA PHE A 187 9.10 -6.74 1.57
C PHE A 187 8.33 -6.62 0.24
N GLY A 188 9.02 -6.14 -0.78
CA GLY A 188 8.54 -6.12 -2.16
C GLY A 188 9.65 -6.55 -3.12
N TYR A 189 9.27 -7.20 -4.21
CA TYR A 189 10.17 -7.52 -5.32
C TYR A 189 9.58 -6.91 -6.60
N ILE A 190 10.33 -6.01 -7.23
CA ILE A 190 9.89 -5.25 -8.41
C ILE A 190 11.07 -4.92 -9.32
N GLY A 191 10.90 -5.08 -10.63
CA GLY A 191 12.01 -5.03 -11.58
C GLY A 191 13.10 -6.03 -11.18
N ARG A 192 14.32 -5.53 -10.93
CA ARG A 192 15.43 -6.32 -10.37
C ARG A 192 15.67 -6.09 -8.87
N PHE A 193 14.85 -5.27 -8.21
CA PHE A 193 15.08 -4.81 -6.84
C PHE A 193 14.26 -5.60 -5.82
N LEU A 194 14.92 -6.01 -4.74
CA LEU A 194 14.29 -6.57 -3.55
C LEU A 194 14.38 -5.55 -2.42
N ILE A 195 13.23 -5.06 -1.96
CA ILE A 195 13.13 -3.95 -1.00
C ILE A 195 12.51 -4.48 0.29
N THR A 196 13.04 -4.06 1.44
CA THR A 196 12.54 -4.45 2.77
C THR A 196 12.27 -3.21 3.63
N SER A 197 11.12 -3.16 4.30
CA SER A 197 10.79 -2.09 5.23
C SER A 197 11.21 -2.45 6.66
N ILE A 198 11.93 -1.53 7.31
CA ILE A 198 12.45 -1.67 8.69
C ILE A 198 11.99 -0.54 9.62
N VAL A 199 11.22 0.43 9.13
CA VAL A 199 10.79 1.62 9.88
C VAL A 199 9.28 1.58 10.09
N LYS A 200 8.84 1.81 11.34
CA LYS A 200 7.45 1.62 11.78
C LYS A 200 6.50 2.79 11.50
N LYS A 201 7.02 4.04 11.46
CA LYS A 201 6.21 5.26 11.60
C LYS A 201 5.87 5.99 10.31
N GLN A 202 6.39 5.52 9.17
CA GLN A 202 6.13 6.10 7.85
C GLN A 202 5.80 4.95 6.91
N PHE A 203 4.83 5.15 6.02
CA PHE A 203 4.63 4.22 4.92
C PHE A 203 5.55 4.58 3.75
N TYR A 204 5.98 3.55 3.05
CA TYR A 204 6.77 3.65 1.83
C TYR A 204 5.94 3.02 0.72
N SER A 205 5.83 3.71 -0.42
CA SER A 205 5.14 3.17 -1.58
C SER A 205 6.06 3.24 -2.79
N VAL A 206 6.30 2.09 -3.42
CA VAL A 206 6.99 2.07 -4.71
C VAL A 206 5.99 2.55 -5.76
N LEU A 207 6.23 3.72 -6.33
CA LEU A 207 5.36 4.31 -7.35
C LEU A 207 5.59 3.67 -8.72
N GLU A 208 6.86 3.45 -9.06
CA GLU A 208 7.30 2.80 -10.29
C GLU A 208 8.71 2.25 -10.08
N ALA A 209 9.04 1.12 -10.71
CA ALA A 209 10.42 0.67 -10.82
C ALA A 209 10.66 -0.03 -12.16
N ASP A 210 11.79 0.28 -12.78
CA ASP A 210 12.29 -0.39 -13.97
C ASP A 210 13.65 -1.06 -13.69
N ASP A 211 14.39 -1.43 -14.73
CA ASP A 211 15.73 -2.00 -14.56
C ASP A 211 16.76 -0.95 -14.12
N ASP A 212 16.50 0.34 -14.30
CA ASP A 212 17.46 1.40 -14.00
C ASP A 212 17.24 2.02 -12.62
N MET A 213 16.02 2.21 -12.15
CA MET A 213 15.76 2.93 -10.90
C MET A 213 14.38 2.68 -10.31
N ILE A 214 14.18 3.20 -9.09
CA ILE A 214 12.94 3.16 -8.33
C ILE A 214 12.48 4.59 -8.03
N PHE A 215 11.19 4.86 -8.30
CA PHE A 215 10.46 5.97 -7.72
C PHE A 215 9.81 5.52 -6.41
N MET A 216 10.24 6.13 -5.31
CA MET A 216 9.76 5.82 -3.97
C MET A 216 9.01 7.02 -3.39
N HIS A 217 7.78 6.81 -2.98
CA HIS A 217 7.07 7.74 -2.13
C HIS A 217 7.37 7.46 -0.67
N VAL A 218 7.67 8.51 0.09
CA VAL A 218 7.84 8.49 1.53
C VAL A 218 6.81 9.44 2.14
N ASP A 219 5.97 8.89 3.01
CA ASP A 219 4.92 9.64 3.69
C ASP A 219 5.48 10.70 4.64
N GLU A 220 4.83 11.87 4.66
CA GLU A 220 5.15 12.92 5.60
C GLU A 220 4.56 12.57 6.98
N PRO A 221 5.31 12.67 8.09
CA PRO A 221 4.78 12.32 9.41
C PRO A 221 3.52 13.10 9.77
N GLY A 222 2.43 12.38 10.06
CA GLY A 222 1.13 12.93 10.42
C GLY A 222 0.09 12.72 9.32
N ASP A 223 -1.18 12.95 9.63
CA ASP A 223 -2.29 12.74 8.68
C ASP A 223 -2.35 13.90 7.67
N THR A 224 -1.41 13.91 6.72
CA THR A 224 -1.19 15.05 5.82
C THR A 224 -1.65 14.81 4.37
N ASP A 225 -1.99 13.58 3.98
CA ASP A 225 -2.37 13.17 2.61
C ASP A 225 -1.34 13.54 1.52
N PHE A 226 -0.10 13.85 1.90
CA PHE A 226 1.00 14.09 0.99
C PHE A 226 2.32 13.55 1.55
N GLY A 227 3.29 13.38 0.66
CA GLY A 227 4.64 13.01 1.04
C GLY A 227 5.67 13.52 0.05
N MET A 228 6.81 12.84 -0.01
CA MET A 228 7.92 13.19 -0.89
C MET A 228 8.23 12.03 -1.84
N VAL A 229 8.50 12.35 -3.10
CA VAL A 229 9.00 11.38 -4.08
C VAL A 229 10.51 11.44 -4.13
N TYR A 230 11.13 10.26 -4.08
CA TYR A 230 12.55 10.05 -4.21
C TYR A 230 12.85 9.15 -5.41
N THR A 231 14.00 9.39 -6.05
CA THR A 231 14.52 8.61 -7.16
C THR A 231 15.82 7.92 -6.77
N SER A 232 15.90 6.61 -6.93
CA SER A 232 17.09 5.83 -6.58
C SER A 232 18.25 6.02 -7.56
N ASP A 233 19.46 5.57 -7.19
CA ASP A 233 20.52 5.24 -8.13
C ASP A 233 20.22 3.92 -8.85
N ASP A 234 21.12 3.56 -9.77
CA ASP A 234 21.13 2.30 -10.51
C ASP A 234 21.27 1.04 -9.65
N ARG A 235 21.60 1.22 -8.37
CA ARG A 235 21.71 0.15 -7.37
C ARG A 235 20.49 0.06 -6.47
N GLY A 236 19.57 1.04 -6.49
CA GLY A 236 18.43 1.08 -5.59
C GLY A 236 18.77 1.43 -4.14
N VAL A 237 19.95 2.03 -3.90
CA VAL A 237 20.51 2.29 -2.56
C VAL A 237 20.44 3.77 -2.21
N LEU A 238 20.91 4.64 -3.10
CA LEU A 238 21.00 6.08 -2.84
C LEU A 238 19.80 6.80 -3.43
N TYR A 239 19.03 7.48 -2.59
CA TYR A 239 17.82 8.17 -3.00
C TYR A 239 18.03 9.68 -2.98
N SER A 240 17.69 10.34 -4.09
CA SER A 240 17.66 11.80 -4.20
C SER A 240 16.21 12.27 -4.21
N LYS A 241 15.98 13.42 -3.59
CA LYS A 241 14.66 14.07 -3.59
C LYS A 241 14.29 14.52 -5.00
N SER A 242 13.10 14.14 -5.46
CA SER A 242 12.60 14.44 -6.82
C SER A 242 11.38 15.37 -6.80
N LEU A 243 10.39 15.10 -5.94
CA LEU A 243 9.17 15.92 -5.86
C LEU A 243 8.71 16.10 -4.42
N GLU A 244 8.29 17.31 -4.09
CA GLU A 244 7.73 17.68 -2.79
C GLU A 244 6.21 17.68 -2.80
N ARG A 245 5.61 17.42 -1.63
CA ARG A 245 4.16 17.51 -1.40
C ARG A 245 3.34 16.72 -2.42
N HIS A 246 3.87 15.57 -2.79
CA HIS A 246 3.21 14.63 -3.69
C HIS A 246 1.94 14.10 -3.06
N LEU A 247 0.81 14.28 -3.73
CA LEU A 247 -0.49 13.84 -3.25
C LEU A 247 -0.51 12.31 -3.15
N PHE A 248 -0.86 11.81 -1.98
CA PHE A 248 -1.03 10.39 -1.73
C PHE A 248 -2.24 10.21 -0.82
N ALA A 249 -3.36 9.77 -1.40
CA ALA A 249 -4.61 9.70 -0.66
C ALA A 249 -4.55 8.62 0.43
N ALA A 250 -5.23 8.86 1.56
CA ALA A 250 -5.41 7.87 2.63
C ALA A 250 -6.00 6.52 2.18
N SER A 251 -6.58 6.43 0.98
CA SER A 251 -7.03 5.19 0.34
C SER A 251 -5.89 4.26 -0.10
N GLY A 252 -4.62 4.69 0.04
CA GLY A 252 -3.45 3.91 -0.37
C GLY A 252 -3.12 4.05 -1.86
N LYS A 253 -3.72 5.02 -2.55
CA LYS A 253 -3.60 5.22 -4.00
C LYS A 253 -3.02 6.59 -4.32
N SER A 254 -2.25 6.64 -5.41
CA SER A 254 -1.58 7.85 -5.89
C SER A 254 -1.99 8.14 -7.34
N ASP A 255 -1.96 9.42 -7.70
CA ASP A 255 -2.16 9.89 -9.07
C ASP A 255 -0.87 9.78 -9.94
N PHE A 256 0.21 9.19 -9.40
CA PHE A 256 1.46 8.98 -10.11
C PHE A 256 1.26 8.01 -11.30
N THR A 257 1.50 8.51 -12.51
CA THR A 257 1.21 7.83 -13.77
C THR A 257 2.44 7.83 -14.66
N ASN A 258 2.90 6.64 -15.06
CA ASN A 258 3.90 6.48 -16.12
C ASN A 258 3.25 6.71 -17.49
N VAL A 259 3.75 7.68 -18.25
CA VAL A 259 3.30 7.92 -19.62
C VAL A 259 4.07 6.97 -20.54
N THR A 260 3.49 5.81 -20.80
CA THR A 260 4.18 4.73 -21.51
C THR A 260 4.38 4.99 -23.00
N SER A 261 3.65 5.96 -23.57
CA SER A 261 3.74 6.35 -24.98
C SER A 261 4.95 7.24 -25.31
N LEU A 262 5.65 7.78 -24.30
CA LEU A 262 6.88 8.57 -24.52
C LEU A 262 7.89 8.38 -23.37
N ARG A 263 9.16 8.18 -23.74
CA ARG A 263 10.20 7.82 -22.78
C ARG A 263 10.50 8.94 -21.77
N GLY A 264 10.61 8.56 -20.50
CA GLY A 264 11.04 9.46 -19.42
C GLY A 264 9.94 10.38 -18.92
N VAL A 265 8.72 10.23 -19.42
CA VAL A 265 7.58 11.08 -19.09
C VAL A 265 6.75 10.49 -17.96
N TYR A 266 6.50 11.29 -16.92
CA TYR A 266 5.62 10.91 -15.80
C TYR A 266 4.72 12.07 -15.42
N LEU A 267 3.49 11.74 -15.02
CA LEU A 267 2.47 12.66 -14.55
C LEU A 267 2.15 12.36 -13.09
N THR A 268 1.94 13.40 -12.27
CA THR A 268 1.39 13.22 -10.93
C THR A 268 0.76 14.51 -10.42
N ASN A 269 0.14 14.45 -9.23
CA ASN A 269 -0.48 15.58 -8.55
C ASN A 269 0.28 15.94 -7.26
N VAL A 270 0.35 17.24 -6.98
CA VAL A 270 0.90 17.80 -5.75
C VAL A 270 -0.17 18.57 -4.99
N LEU A 271 -0.07 18.56 -3.66
CA LEU A 271 -0.95 19.32 -2.77
C LEU A 271 -0.25 20.61 -2.34
N ASP A 272 -0.75 21.77 -2.76
CA ASP A 272 -0.21 23.07 -2.35
C ASP A 272 -0.50 23.38 -0.88
N GLN A 273 0.12 24.44 -0.37
CA GLN A 273 -0.04 24.89 1.02
C GLN A 273 -1.45 25.44 1.32
N ASP A 274 -2.16 25.91 0.29
CA ASP A 274 -3.55 26.37 0.37
C ASP A 274 -4.57 25.23 0.27
N GLY A 275 -4.11 23.97 0.12
CA GLY A 275 -4.94 22.80 -0.08
C GLY A 275 -5.36 22.56 -1.54
N SER A 276 -4.90 23.39 -2.48
CA SER A 276 -5.16 23.21 -3.91
C SER A 276 -4.37 22.03 -4.48
N ILE A 277 -4.99 21.23 -5.35
CA ILE A 277 -4.31 20.11 -6.03
C ILE A 277 -3.88 20.57 -7.42
N ARG A 278 -2.60 20.40 -7.75
CA ARG A 278 -2.06 20.74 -9.08
C ARG A 278 -1.34 19.57 -9.70
N SER A 279 -1.54 19.39 -11.00
CA SER A 279 -0.80 18.41 -11.79
C SER A 279 0.56 18.95 -12.25
N VAL A 280 1.55 18.06 -12.23
CA VAL A 280 2.91 18.29 -12.70
C VAL A 280 3.34 17.14 -13.61
N ILE A 281 4.21 17.46 -14.56
CA ILE A 281 4.80 16.53 -15.53
C ILE A 281 6.31 16.64 -15.49
N THR A 282 7.01 15.52 -15.61
CA THR A 282 8.45 15.46 -15.83
C THR A 282 8.71 14.76 -17.16
N TYR A 283 9.76 15.17 -17.87
CA TYR A 283 10.20 14.54 -19.13
C TYR A 283 11.55 13.82 -18.99
N ASN A 284 12.21 13.97 -17.83
CA ASN A 284 13.56 13.47 -17.57
C ASN A 284 13.59 12.58 -16.32
N ARG A 285 12.60 11.68 -16.18
CA ARG A 285 12.52 10.71 -15.07
C ARG A 285 12.58 11.37 -13.69
N GLY A 286 11.83 12.46 -13.49
CA GLY A 286 11.73 13.14 -12.20
C GLY A 286 12.95 13.98 -11.83
N GLY A 287 13.87 14.22 -12.77
CA GLY A 287 14.95 15.19 -12.56
C GLY A 287 14.42 16.62 -12.41
N GLU A 288 13.36 16.95 -13.15
CA GLU A 288 12.66 18.24 -13.08
C GLU A 288 11.17 18.06 -13.34
N TRP A 289 10.32 18.78 -12.59
CA TRP A 289 8.88 18.73 -12.68
C TRP A 289 8.31 20.11 -13.03
N ASN A 290 7.43 20.16 -14.02
CA ASN A 290 6.82 21.38 -14.53
C ASN A 290 5.29 21.30 -14.51
N PRO A 291 4.56 22.43 -14.37
CA PRO A 291 3.13 22.45 -14.62
C PRO A 291 2.81 22.07 -16.07
N LEU A 292 1.65 21.45 -16.30
CA LEU A 292 1.22 21.14 -17.67
C LEU A 292 0.75 22.41 -18.39
N ASN A 293 1.13 22.52 -19.66
CA ASN A 293 0.67 23.60 -20.53
C ASN A 293 -0.84 23.51 -20.75
N LYS A 294 -1.53 24.63 -20.61
CA LYS A 294 -2.94 24.72 -20.99
C LYS A 294 -3.09 24.56 -22.52
N PRO A 295 -4.20 24.00 -23.02
CA PRO A 295 -4.53 24.08 -24.43
C PRO A 295 -4.64 25.52 -24.94
N ALA A 296 -4.24 25.75 -26.20
CA ALA A 296 -4.27 27.09 -26.81
C ALA A 296 -5.70 27.66 -26.86
N ASP A 297 -6.67 26.83 -27.23
CA ASP A 297 -8.07 27.22 -27.47
C ASP A 297 -8.91 27.38 -26.19
N VAL A 298 -8.36 26.98 -25.03
CA VAL A 298 -9.08 27.06 -23.75
C VAL A 298 -8.62 28.29 -22.97
N LYS A 299 -9.59 29.12 -22.58
CA LYS A 299 -9.38 30.31 -21.75
C LYS A 299 -9.59 29.97 -20.27
N CYS A 300 -8.73 30.49 -19.41
CA CYS A 300 -8.97 30.47 -17.97
C CYS A 300 -9.99 31.54 -17.56
N ALA A 301 -10.55 31.37 -16.36
CA ALA A 301 -11.36 32.38 -15.70
C ALA A 301 -10.55 33.68 -15.52
N SER A 302 -11.22 34.83 -15.58
CA SER A 302 -10.55 36.15 -15.61
C SER A 302 -9.82 36.52 -14.31
N ASP A 303 -10.12 35.82 -13.23
CA ASP A 303 -9.56 35.96 -11.88
C ASP A 303 -8.46 34.93 -11.55
N SER A 304 -8.16 34.01 -12.48
CA SER A 304 -7.13 32.98 -12.34
C SER A 304 -5.73 33.59 -12.24
N LYS A 305 -4.97 33.16 -11.23
CA LYS A 305 -3.58 33.60 -11.00
C LYS A 305 -2.57 32.73 -11.74
N ARG A 306 -2.91 31.46 -11.98
CA ARG A 306 -2.06 30.43 -12.61
C ARG A 306 -2.94 29.61 -13.56
N CYS A 307 -2.61 29.59 -14.84
CA CYS A 307 -3.50 28.98 -15.83
C CYS A 307 -2.81 27.78 -16.47
N SER A 308 -3.07 26.58 -15.94
CA SER A 308 -2.50 25.32 -16.40
C SER A 308 -3.56 24.25 -16.61
N LEU A 309 -3.20 23.18 -17.33
CA LEU A 309 -4.01 21.97 -17.38
C LEU A 309 -3.76 21.12 -16.12
N HIS A 310 -4.81 20.57 -15.56
CA HIS A 310 -4.74 19.64 -14.44
C HIS A 310 -5.47 18.34 -14.79
N ILE A 311 -4.84 17.22 -14.50
CA ILE A 311 -5.27 15.87 -14.85
C ILE A 311 -5.93 15.19 -13.65
N HIS A 312 -7.11 14.63 -13.91
CA HIS A 312 -7.87 13.87 -12.93
C HIS A 312 -7.29 12.45 -12.81
N GLY A 313 -6.83 12.09 -11.61
CA GLY A 313 -6.30 10.77 -11.27
C GLY A 313 -7.22 9.94 -10.35
N GLU A 314 -6.63 9.04 -9.57
CA GLU A 314 -7.29 8.20 -8.55
C GLU A 314 -8.07 9.04 -7.53
N TYR A 315 -7.53 10.17 -7.07
CA TYR A 315 -8.24 11.10 -6.19
C TYR A 315 -9.57 11.56 -6.83
N SER A 316 -9.55 11.89 -8.12
CA SER A 316 -10.74 12.35 -8.82
C SER A 316 -11.75 11.23 -9.10
N ILE A 317 -11.29 10.01 -9.37
CA ILE A 317 -12.16 8.84 -9.58
C ILE A 317 -12.89 8.48 -8.28
N SER A 318 -12.17 8.44 -7.15
CA SER A 318 -12.79 8.16 -5.84
C SER A 318 -13.88 9.18 -5.47
N ASN A 319 -13.74 10.42 -5.94
CA ASN A 319 -14.73 11.49 -5.77
C ASN A 319 -15.73 11.62 -6.95
N GLN A 320 -15.77 10.66 -7.87
CA GLN A 320 -16.69 10.62 -9.02
C GLN A 320 -16.58 11.82 -9.98
N LEU A 321 -15.42 12.49 -10.04
CA LEU A 321 -15.16 13.63 -10.91
C LEU A 321 -14.70 13.21 -12.33
N ALA A 322 -14.14 12.00 -12.45
CA ALA A 322 -13.72 11.39 -13.70
C ALA A 322 -14.02 9.87 -13.68
N PRO A 323 -14.39 9.27 -14.82
CA PRO A 323 -14.69 7.84 -14.90
C PRO A 323 -13.47 6.95 -15.17
N MET A 324 -12.37 7.52 -15.69
CA MET A 324 -11.18 6.77 -16.11
C MET A 324 -9.89 7.52 -15.80
N LEU A 325 -8.83 6.76 -15.53
CA LEU A 325 -7.46 7.24 -15.40
C LEU A 325 -6.89 7.69 -16.76
N PRO A 326 -5.78 8.44 -16.79
CA PRO A 326 -5.05 8.72 -18.01
C PRO A 326 -4.65 7.43 -18.74
N LEU A 327 -4.81 7.41 -20.06
CA LEU A 327 -4.49 6.27 -20.92
C LEU A 327 -3.34 6.65 -21.86
N SER A 328 -2.33 5.80 -21.90
CA SER A 328 -1.22 5.82 -22.86
C SER A 328 -0.80 4.38 -23.14
N ASP A 329 -0.21 4.13 -24.32
CA ASP A 329 0.32 2.82 -24.69
C ASP A 329 1.62 2.98 -25.48
N PRO A 330 2.64 2.12 -25.29
CA PRO A 330 3.92 2.22 -25.98
C PRO A 330 3.84 2.09 -27.50
N SER A 331 2.80 1.46 -28.04
CA SER A 331 2.58 1.37 -29.51
C SER A 331 1.97 2.65 -30.11
N ALA A 332 1.26 3.43 -29.29
CA ALA A 332 0.60 4.67 -29.66
C ALA A 332 1.50 5.86 -29.30
N VAL A 333 2.63 5.98 -30.00
CA VAL A 333 3.74 6.90 -29.67
C VAL A 333 3.27 8.34 -29.50
N GLY A 334 3.59 8.95 -28.35
CA GLY A 334 3.24 10.33 -28.01
C GLY A 334 1.79 10.54 -27.54
N LEU A 335 0.89 9.56 -27.70
CA LEU A 335 -0.52 9.74 -27.37
C LEU A 335 -0.78 9.61 -25.87
N ILE A 336 -1.50 10.58 -25.32
CA ILE A 336 -2.03 10.57 -23.95
C ILE A 336 -3.48 11.05 -23.98
N ILE A 337 -4.40 10.26 -23.44
CA ILE A 337 -5.80 10.66 -23.28
C ILE A 337 -6.12 10.75 -21.80
N ALA A 338 -6.65 11.88 -21.34
CA ALA A 338 -6.92 12.07 -19.93
C ALA A 338 -8.11 13.00 -19.68
N HIS A 339 -8.81 12.75 -18.59
CA HIS A 339 -9.77 13.69 -18.04
C HIS A 339 -9.03 14.86 -17.38
N GLY A 340 -9.46 16.09 -17.66
CA GLY A 340 -8.77 17.29 -17.21
C GLY A 340 -9.70 18.44 -16.82
N SER A 341 -9.12 19.42 -16.14
CA SER A 341 -9.68 20.75 -15.94
C SER A 341 -8.59 21.82 -16.14
N VAL A 342 -8.97 22.99 -16.64
CA VAL A 342 -8.04 24.10 -16.92
C VAL A 342 -8.31 25.24 -15.95
N GLY A 343 -7.29 25.65 -15.19
CA GLY A 343 -7.42 26.66 -14.14
C GLY A 343 -6.19 26.75 -13.24
N ASP A 344 -6.41 27.25 -12.01
CA ASP A 344 -5.38 27.35 -10.95
C ASP A 344 -5.09 25.99 -10.29
N SER A 345 -6.07 25.08 -10.26
CA SER A 345 -6.01 23.76 -9.62
C SER A 345 -7.09 22.82 -10.17
N ILE A 346 -7.06 21.55 -9.75
CA ILE A 346 -8.13 20.59 -10.05
C ILE A 346 -9.46 21.10 -9.49
N THR A 347 -10.46 21.21 -10.36
CA THR A 347 -11.79 21.68 -9.97
C THR A 347 -12.72 20.54 -9.57
N ALA A 348 -13.71 20.84 -8.72
CA ALA A 348 -14.79 19.91 -8.36
C ALA A 348 -15.90 19.81 -9.43
N VAL A 349 -15.71 20.42 -10.60
CA VAL A 349 -16.66 20.35 -11.72
C VAL A 349 -16.36 19.10 -12.56
N LYS A 350 -17.37 18.55 -13.24
CA LYS A 350 -17.19 17.42 -14.16
C LYS A 350 -16.14 17.77 -15.22
N SER A 351 -15.24 16.81 -15.44
CA SER A 351 -14.09 16.95 -16.33
C SER A 351 -14.43 16.84 -17.81
N ASP A 352 -13.65 17.52 -18.64
CA ASP A 352 -13.59 17.31 -20.09
C ASP A 352 -12.46 16.33 -20.42
N VAL A 353 -12.42 15.81 -21.65
CA VAL A 353 -11.32 14.96 -22.11
C VAL A 353 -10.33 15.79 -22.92
N TYR A 354 -9.05 15.62 -22.59
CA TYR A 354 -7.92 16.23 -23.28
C TYR A 354 -7.03 15.14 -23.87
N ILE A 355 -6.41 15.47 -25.00
CA ILE A 355 -5.45 14.60 -25.67
C ILE A 355 -4.16 15.36 -25.94
N SER A 356 -3.05 14.66 -25.80
CA SER A 356 -1.73 15.08 -26.25
C SER A 356 -1.23 14.05 -27.24
N ASP A 357 -0.57 14.50 -28.31
CA ASP A 357 0.02 13.66 -29.34
C ASP A 357 1.55 13.77 -29.39
N ASP A 358 2.15 14.47 -28.42
CA ASP A 358 3.58 14.73 -28.32
C ASP A 358 4.16 14.31 -26.95
N GLY A 359 3.40 13.54 -26.17
CA GLY A 359 3.82 13.04 -24.85
C GLY A 359 3.69 14.07 -23.74
N GLY A 360 2.75 15.02 -23.86
CA GLY A 360 2.32 15.92 -22.79
C GLY A 360 2.88 17.33 -22.89
N TYR A 361 3.65 17.65 -23.94
CA TYR A 361 4.18 18.99 -24.17
C TYR A 361 3.07 19.96 -24.59
N SER A 362 2.20 19.53 -25.50
CA SER A 362 1.00 20.25 -25.91
C SER A 362 -0.26 19.41 -25.69
N TRP A 363 -1.38 20.10 -25.48
CA TRP A 363 -2.66 19.49 -25.17
C TRP A 363 -3.77 20.16 -25.96
N MET A 364 -4.76 19.39 -26.37
CA MET A 364 -6.00 19.88 -26.97
C MET A 364 -7.21 19.32 -26.21
N LYS A 365 -8.28 20.12 -26.08
CA LYS A 365 -9.57 19.60 -25.61
C LYS A 365 -10.20 18.80 -26.75
N THR A 366 -10.45 17.52 -26.54
CA THR A 366 -10.93 16.61 -27.59
C THR A 366 -12.42 16.28 -27.46
N LEU A 367 -12.94 16.14 -26.24
CA LEU A 367 -14.36 15.88 -25.97
C LEU A 367 -14.85 16.71 -24.80
N GLU A 368 -16.07 17.24 -24.91
CA GLU A 368 -16.76 17.92 -23.82
C GLU A 368 -17.46 16.91 -22.90
N GLY A 369 -17.22 17.02 -21.61
CA GLY A 369 -17.76 16.11 -20.60
C GLY A 369 -17.04 14.76 -20.49
N PRO A 370 -17.39 13.97 -19.45
CA PRO A 370 -16.72 12.71 -19.14
C PRO A 370 -17.05 11.61 -20.15
N HIS A 371 -16.02 10.87 -20.58
CA HIS A 371 -16.14 9.76 -21.51
C HIS A 371 -15.30 8.58 -21.06
N HIS A 372 -15.76 7.36 -21.33
CA HIS A 372 -14.86 6.23 -21.42
C HIS A 372 -14.16 6.24 -22.77
N TYR A 373 -12.86 5.93 -22.80
CA TYR A 373 -12.08 5.90 -24.04
C TYR A 373 -11.15 4.69 -24.09
N THR A 374 -10.78 4.27 -25.30
CA THR A 374 -9.83 3.20 -25.55
C THR A 374 -9.02 3.46 -26.82
N LEU A 375 -7.80 2.93 -26.86
CA LEU A 375 -6.89 2.97 -28.01
C LEU A 375 -6.95 1.64 -28.76
N LEU A 376 -7.17 1.72 -30.07
CA LEU A 376 -7.20 0.61 -31.00
C LEU A 376 -6.21 0.88 -32.14
N ASP A 377 -5.87 -0.17 -32.88
CA ASP A 377 -4.87 -0.17 -33.95
C ASP A 377 -3.58 0.63 -33.64
N SER A 378 -3.01 0.43 -32.45
CA SER A 378 -1.80 1.14 -31.99
C SER A 378 -1.90 2.67 -32.07
N GLY A 379 -3.09 3.21 -31.80
CA GLY A 379 -3.36 4.65 -31.82
C GLY A 379 -3.96 5.15 -33.14
N GLY A 380 -4.04 4.29 -34.17
CA GLY A 380 -4.72 4.62 -35.43
C GLY A 380 -6.23 4.82 -35.28
N LEU A 381 -6.83 4.27 -34.22
CA LEU A 381 -8.25 4.41 -33.93
C LEU A 381 -8.47 4.69 -32.43
N ILE A 382 -9.22 5.74 -32.13
CA ILE A 382 -9.66 6.06 -30.77
C ILE A 382 -11.17 5.93 -30.71
N VAL A 383 -11.67 5.22 -29.70
CA VAL A 383 -13.11 5.06 -29.48
C VAL A 383 -13.47 5.67 -28.13
N ALA A 384 -14.56 6.42 -28.10
CA ALA A 384 -15.06 7.05 -26.88
C ALA A 384 -16.58 6.90 -26.73
N VAL A 385 -17.03 6.75 -25.49
CA VAL A 385 -18.43 6.62 -25.10
C VAL A 385 -18.72 7.58 -23.95
N GLU A 386 -19.72 8.41 -24.13
CA GLU A 386 -20.14 9.40 -23.14
C GLU A 386 -20.65 8.73 -21.86
N TYR A 387 -20.24 9.25 -20.69
CA TYR A 387 -20.55 8.63 -19.40
C TYR A 387 -21.32 9.55 -18.46
N TYR A 388 -22.55 9.18 -18.16
CA TYR A 388 -23.34 9.80 -17.10
C TYR A 388 -24.10 8.71 -16.35
N THR A 389 -24.08 8.79 -15.02
CA THR A 389 -24.83 7.90 -14.13
C THR A 389 -26.31 7.90 -14.50
N ASP A 390 -26.88 6.72 -14.71
CA ASP A 390 -28.30 6.49 -15.01
C ASP A 390 -28.83 7.13 -16.30
N ILE A 391 -27.94 7.57 -17.20
CA ILE A 391 -28.33 8.07 -18.52
C ILE A 391 -28.11 6.97 -19.56
N PRO A 392 -29.17 6.49 -20.24
CA PRO A 392 -29.04 5.53 -21.32
C PRO A 392 -28.30 6.13 -22.52
N ILE A 393 -27.41 5.35 -23.12
CA ILE A 393 -26.69 5.72 -24.34
C ILE A 393 -27.06 4.80 -25.49
N LYS A 394 -26.85 5.28 -26.71
CA LYS A 394 -26.96 4.49 -27.94
C LYS A 394 -25.93 4.84 -29.02
N THR A 395 -25.09 5.83 -28.73
CA THR A 395 -24.09 6.40 -29.62
C THR A 395 -22.69 6.08 -29.12
N VAL A 396 -21.79 5.76 -30.04
CA VAL A 396 -20.34 5.71 -29.82
C VAL A 396 -19.66 6.76 -30.69
N LYS A 397 -18.58 7.34 -30.19
CA LYS A 397 -17.72 8.28 -30.92
C LYS A 397 -16.43 7.57 -31.32
N PHE A 398 -15.93 7.81 -32.53
CA PHE A 398 -14.62 7.31 -32.94
C PHE A 398 -13.83 8.35 -33.75
N SER A 399 -12.50 8.26 -33.69
CA SER A 399 -11.56 9.15 -34.39
C SER A 399 -10.43 8.33 -34.99
N THR A 400 -10.02 8.68 -36.21
CA THR A 400 -8.89 8.04 -36.94
C THR A 400 -7.73 9.02 -37.16
N ASP A 401 -7.74 10.16 -36.47
CA ASP A 401 -6.81 11.27 -36.64
C ASP A 401 -6.28 11.77 -35.28
N GLU A 402 -6.03 10.82 -34.38
CA GLU A 402 -5.50 11.07 -33.04
C GLU A 402 -6.39 12.01 -32.20
N GLY A 403 -7.72 11.89 -32.33
CA GLY A 403 -8.70 12.61 -31.50
C GLY A 403 -8.99 14.05 -31.94
N GLN A 404 -8.57 14.46 -33.14
CA GLN A 404 -8.87 15.80 -33.66
C GLN A 404 -10.30 15.90 -34.19
N CYS A 405 -10.74 14.90 -34.95
CA CYS A 405 -12.09 14.83 -35.50
C CYS A 405 -12.81 13.58 -34.98
N TRP A 406 -14.05 13.76 -34.54
CA TRP A 406 -14.90 12.67 -34.04
C TRP A 406 -16.10 12.43 -34.95
N GLN A 407 -16.34 11.16 -35.24
CA GLN A 407 -17.53 10.67 -35.92
C GLN A 407 -18.46 9.97 -34.92
N LEU A 408 -19.77 10.12 -35.11
CA LEU A 408 -20.78 9.49 -34.25
C LEU A 408 -21.44 8.31 -34.97
N TYR A 409 -21.57 7.19 -34.27
CA TYR A 409 -22.26 6.01 -34.76
C TYR A 409 -23.32 5.52 -33.76
N ASN A 410 -24.55 5.30 -34.24
CA ASN A 410 -25.61 4.68 -33.44
C ASN A 410 -25.42 3.16 -33.45
N PHE A 411 -25.00 2.58 -32.32
CA PHE A 411 -24.71 1.15 -32.24
C PHE A 411 -25.93 0.30 -31.84
N THR A 412 -27.03 0.93 -31.39
CA THR A 412 -28.27 0.25 -30.99
C THR A 412 -29.48 1.14 -31.19
N ASP A 413 -30.63 0.54 -31.54
CA ASP A 413 -31.92 1.24 -31.55
C ASP A 413 -32.51 1.39 -30.15
N LYS A 414 -32.15 0.50 -29.22
CA LYS A 414 -32.59 0.48 -27.83
C LYS A 414 -31.46 0.96 -26.92
N PRO A 415 -31.57 2.16 -26.33
CA PRO A 415 -30.54 2.68 -25.43
C PRO A 415 -30.29 1.75 -24.24
N ILE A 416 -29.04 1.65 -23.82
CA ILE A 416 -28.60 0.85 -22.67
C ILE A 416 -27.97 1.75 -21.62
N ILE A 417 -28.11 1.40 -20.34
CA ILE A 417 -27.29 2.03 -19.30
C ILE A 417 -25.88 1.48 -19.43
N PHE A 418 -24.94 2.37 -19.73
CA PHE A 418 -23.55 1.99 -19.96
C PHE A 418 -22.87 1.53 -18.68
N ALA A 419 -22.09 0.46 -18.78
CA ALA A 419 -21.30 -0.09 -17.68
C ALA A 419 -19.79 -0.06 -17.97
N GLY A 420 -19.37 -0.20 -19.23
CA GLY A 420 -17.95 -0.17 -19.57
C GLY A 420 -17.63 -0.55 -21.02
N LEU A 421 -16.36 -0.39 -21.37
CA LEU A 421 -15.75 -0.81 -22.62
C LEU A 421 -14.84 -2.02 -22.37
N ALA A 422 -14.81 -2.96 -23.32
CA ALA A 422 -13.89 -4.10 -23.28
C ALA A 422 -13.28 -4.36 -24.67
N SER A 423 -11.95 -4.28 -24.75
CA SER A 423 -11.14 -4.65 -25.91
C SER A 423 -10.17 -5.76 -25.55
N GLU A 424 -9.55 -6.37 -26.56
CA GLU A 424 -8.38 -7.24 -26.35
C GLU A 424 -7.26 -6.43 -25.66
N PRO A 425 -6.59 -6.98 -24.63
CA PRO A 425 -5.49 -6.29 -23.97
C PRO A 425 -4.39 -5.83 -24.94
N GLY A 426 -3.86 -4.63 -24.69
CA GLY A 426 -3.04 -3.89 -25.64
C GLY A 426 -3.91 -3.03 -26.56
N THR A 427 -3.41 -2.75 -27.77
CA THR A 427 -4.03 -1.80 -28.70
C THR A 427 -4.15 -2.34 -30.12
N LYS A 428 -3.81 -3.60 -30.38
CA LYS A 428 -3.67 -4.14 -31.75
C LYS A 428 -4.99 -4.53 -32.41
N THR A 429 -6.07 -4.63 -31.63
CA THR A 429 -7.37 -5.07 -32.13
C THR A 429 -8.15 -3.93 -32.76
N MET A 430 -9.07 -4.29 -33.65
CA MET A 430 -10.09 -3.42 -34.25
C MET A 430 -11.49 -3.68 -33.68
N ASN A 431 -11.59 -4.58 -32.71
CA ASN A 431 -12.85 -4.94 -32.07
C ASN A 431 -13.00 -4.27 -30.71
N ILE A 432 -14.17 -3.70 -30.46
CA ILE A 432 -14.54 -3.11 -29.17
C ILE A 432 -15.92 -3.59 -28.74
N SER A 433 -16.04 -4.03 -27.49
CA SER A 433 -17.32 -4.45 -26.90
C SER A 433 -17.82 -3.40 -25.93
N ILE A 434 -19.01 -2.87 -26.19
CA ILE A 434 -19.73 -1.92 -25.33
C ILE A 434 -20.65 -2.72 -24.41
N TRP A 435 -20.41 -2.65 -23.10
CA TRP A 435 -21.18 -3.35 -22.09
C TRP A 435 -22.16 -2.42 -21.38
N GLY A 436 -23.36 -2.92 -21.12
CA GLY A 436 -24.38 -2.21 -20.37
C GLY A 436 -25.55 -3.11 -20.00
N TYR A 437 -26.60 -2.51 -19.48
CA TYR A 437 -27.82 -3.23 -19.14
C TYR A 437 -29.06 -2.43 -19.51
N MET A 438 -30.13 -3.15 -19.82
CA MET A 438 -31.45 -2.58 -20.03
C MET A 438 -32.28 -2.76 -18.75
N PRO A 439 -32.76 -1.67 -18.12
CA PRO A 439 -33.67 -1.78 -16.98
C PRO A 439 -35.03 -2.29 -17.45
N GLU A 440 -35.54 -3.33 -16.79
CA GLU A 440 -36.86 -3.91 -17.04
C GLU A 440 -37.80 -3.67 -15.84
N ALA A 441 -39.11 -3.84 -16.06
CA ALA A 441 -40.09 -3.76 -14.99
C ALA A 441 -39.83 -4.86 -13.92
N GLY A 442 -39.89 -4.48 -12.64
CA GLY A 442 -39.78 -5.44 -11.52
C GLY A 442 -38.34 -5.73 -11.05
N TYR A 443 -37.45 -4.72 -11.04
CA TYR A 443 -36.06 -4.82 -10.57
C TYR A 443 -35.18 -5.83 -11.34
N LYS A 444 -35.59 -6.22 -12.54
CA LYS A 444 -34.78 -7.05 -13.43
C LYS A 444 -33.97 -6.14 -14.35
N ALA A 445 -32.71 -6.51 -14.58
CA ALA A 445 -31.85 -5.86 -15.55
C ALA A 445 -31.24 -6.95 -16.43
N THR A 446 -31.36 -6.79 -17.74
CA THR A 446 -30.77 -7.71 -18.71
C THR A 446 -29.47 -7.10 -19.21
N TRP A 447 -28.35 -7.79 -18.96
CA TRP A 447 -27.03 -7.42 -19.46
C TRP A 447 -26.97 -7.59 -20.97
N VAL A 448 -26.36 -6.62 -21.65
CA VAL A 448 -26.15 -6.59 -23.10
C VAL A 448 -24.70 -6.21 -23.37
N SER A 449 -24.09 -6.90 -24.33
CA SER A 449 -22.83 -6.50 -24.93
C SER A 449 -23.04 -6.28 -26.42
N VAL A 450 -22.54 -5.17 -26.95
CA VAL A 450 -22.55 -4.86 -28.38
C VAL A 450 -21.11 -4.72 -28.85
N THR A 451 -20.65 -5.67 -29.66
CA THR A 451 -19.30 -5.64 -30.24
C THR A 451 -19.32 -4.98 -31.61
N ILE A 452 -18.49 -3.94 -31.78
CA ILE A 452 -18.27 -3.23 -33.04
C ILE A 452 -16.93 -3.68 -33.59
N ASP A 453 -16.93 -4.02 -34.87
CA ASP A 453 -15.75 -4.44 -35.64
C ASP A 453 -15.43 -3.37 -36.68
N PHE A 454 -14.35 -2.62 -36.46
CA PHE A 454 -13.94 -1.53 -37.34
C PHE A 454 -13.24 -1.98 -38.62
N GLU A 455 -12.88 -3.26 -38.77
CA GLU A 455 -12.32 -3.79 -40.03
C GLU A 455 -13.35 -3.74 -41.18
N GLN A 456 -14.63 -3.61 -40.86
CA GLN A 456 -15.67 -3.40 -41.88
C GLN A 456 -15.72 -1.94 -42.38
N LEU A 457 -15.18 -1.00 -41.61
CA LEU A 457 -15.14 0.42 -41.97
C LEU A 457 -13.80 0.80 -42.59
N LEU A 458 -12.71 0.39 -41.96
CA LEU A 458 -11.34 0.60 -42.43
C LEU A 458 -10.87 -0.69 -43.10
N THR A 459 -10.62 -0.65 -44.41
CA THR A 459 -10.25 -1.85 -45.20
C THR A 459 -8.88 -1.75 -45.86
N ARG A 460 -8.23 -0.58 -45.78
CA ARG A 460 -6.94 -0.30 -46.40
C ARG A 460 -5.84 -0.44 -45.35
N ASP A 461 -4.83 -1.23 -45.64
CA ASP A 461 -3.61 -1.31 -44.83
C ASP A 461 -2.72 -0.08 -45.06
N CYS A 462 -1.96 0.31 -44.04
CA CYS A 462 -1.05 1.45 -44.15
C CYS A 462 0.18 1.10 -45.00
N GLU A 463 0.54 2.00 -45.90
CA GLU A 463 1.73 1.90 -46.75
C GLU A 463 2.82 2.88 -46.28
N ASP A 464 4.00 2.82 -46.89
CA ASP A 464 5.13 3.64 -46.43
C ASP A 464 4.84 5.14 -46.47
N ASP A 465 4.09 5.57 -47.48
CA ASP A 465 3.66 6.97 -47.69
C ASP A 465 2.63 7.45 -46.65
N ASP A 466 2.05 6.57 -45.85
CA ASP A 466 1.14 6.95 -44.76
C ASP A 466 1.88 7.39 -43.49
N TYR A 467 3.19 7.17 -43.41
CA TYR A 467 3.98 7.50 -42.23
C TYR A 467 4.80 8.78 -42.41
N VAL A 468 5.13 9.41 -41.28
CA VAL A 468 6.00 10.58 -41.18
C VAL A 468 7.03 10.37 -40.09
N ASN A 469 8.24 10.89 -40.30
CA ASN A 469 9.27 10.92 -39.27
C ASN A 469 8.99 12.05 -38.29
N TRP A 470 8.96 11.73 -37.01
CA TRP A 470 8.68 12.65 -35.92
C TRP A 470 9.78 12.56 -34.86
N LEU A 471 10.41 13.70 -34.56
CA LEU A 471 11.44 13.80 -33.52
C LEU A 471 10.76 13.95 -32.15
N ALA A 472 11.00 12.98 -31.26
CA ALA A 472 10.50 13.04 -29.90
C ALA A 472 11.18 14.12 -29.06
N HIS A 473 10.43 14.71 -28.13
CA HIS A 473 10.90 15.79 -27.24
C HIS A 473 11.42 17.04 -27.96
N SER A 474 11.03 17.24 -29.23
CA SER A 474 11.30 18.48 -29.97
C SER A 474 10.57 19.63 -29.32
N THR A 475 11.26 20.75 -29.06
CA THR A 475 10.61 21.96 -28.55
C THR A 475 10.53 23.08 -29.58
N ASP A 476 11.04 22.86 -30.80
CA ASP A 476 11.06 23.78 -31.96
C ASP A 476 11.64 25.20 -31.71
N GLU A 477 12.02 25.52 -30.46
CA GLU A 477 12.48 26.82 -29.98
C GLU A 477 13.91 26.77 -29.37
N GLY A 478 14.58 25.62 -29.46
CA GLY A 478 15.87 25.33 -28.82
C GLY A 478 17.13 25.40 -29.70
N ASP A 479 18.28 25.14 -29.09
CA ASP A 479 19.54 24.85 -29.80
C ASP A 479 19.36 23.59 -30.66
N ILE A 480 19.37 23.73 -31.98
CA ILE A 480 19.19 22.66 -32.97
C ILE A 480 20.10 21.45 -32.65
N ALA A 481 21.29 21.69 -32.07
CA ALA A 481 22.21 20.63 -31.70
C ALA A 481 21.65 19.71 -30.59
N ASN A 482 20.95 20.26 -29.60
CA ASN A 482 20.46 19.53 -28.42
C ASN A 482 18.95 19.28 -28.42
N ASP A 483 18.22 19.79 -29.42
CA ASP A 483 16.78 19.57 -29.55
C ASP A 483 16.42 18.07 -29.62
N GLY A 484 15.43 17.63 -28.85
CA GLY A 484 15.07 16.22 -28.69
C GLY A 484 16.02 15.37 -27.83
N CYS A 485 17.12 15.93 -27.28
CA CYS A 485 18.01 15.20 -26.38
C CYS A 485 17.39 15.06 -24.99
N VAL A 486 16.93 13.86 -24.65
CA VAL A 486 16.43 13.53 -23.32
C VAL A 486 17.11 12.25 -22.84
N LEU A 487 17.66 12.25 -21.63
CA LEU A 487 18.46 11.16 -21.06
C LEU A 487 19.57 10.68 -22.03
N GLY A 488 20.23 11.64 -22.67
CA GLY A 488 21.43 11.41 -23.47
C GLY A 488 21.30 10.88 -24.90
N TYR A 489 20.10 10.81 -25.47
CA TYR A 489 19.92 10.52 -26.91
C TYR A 489 18.58 11.06 -27.44
N LYS A 490 18.53 11.26 -28.75
CA LYS A 490 17.33 11.63 -29.52
C LYS A 490 16.68 10.37 -30.09
N GLU A 491 15.36 10.38 -30.19
CA GLU A 491 14.60 9.32 -30.86
C GLU A 491 13.74 9.93 -31.96
N THR A 492 13.92 9.45 -33.20
CA THR A 492 13.04 9.79 -34.32
C THR A 492 12.14 8.60 -34.60
N PHE A 493 10.85 8.78 -34.43
CA PHE A 493 9.83 7.75 -34.64
C PHE A 493 9.21 7.87 -36.02
N ARG A 494 8.83 6.73 -36.57
CA ARG A 494 7.94 6.67 -37.73
C ARG A 494 6.50 6.58 -37.24
N ARG A 495 5.74 7.65 -37.41
CA ARG A 495 4.36 7.78 -36.92
C ARG A 495 3.35 7.85 -38.07
N LEU A 496 2.15 7.33 -37.84
CA LEU A 496 1.06 7.44 -38.81
C LEU A 496 0.68 8.91 -39.00
N LYS A 497 0.52 9.35 -40.25
CA LYS A 497 0.03 10.70 -40.55
C LYS A 497 -1.43 10.80 -40.11
N LYS A 498 -1.78 11.87 -39.38
CA LYS A 498 -3.16 12.17 -38.96
C LYS A 498 -4.20 12.16 -40.10
N LYS A 499 -3.78 12.50 -41.32
CA LYS A 499 -4.64 12.51 -42.53
C LYS A 499 -4.77 11.15 -43.21
N SER A 500 -3.92 10.18 -42.85
CA SER A 500 -3.88 8.86 -43.44
C SER A 500 -4.84 7.94 -42.70
N VAL A 501 -5.92 7.58 -43.39
CA VAL A 501 -6.93 6.64 -42.88
C VAL A 501 -6.60 5.26 -43.42
N CYS A 502 -6.00 4.42 -42.58
CA CYS A 502 -5.61 3.04 -42.85
C CYS A 502 -5.41 2.26 -41.55
N ILE A 503 -5.18 0.95 -41.67
CA ILE A 503 -4.90 0.03 -40.57
C ILE A 503 -3.38 -0.17 -40.45
N ASN A 504 -2.81 0.10 -39.28
CA ASN A 504 -1.42 -0.25 -38.96
C ASN A 504 -1.24 -1.78 -38.94
N GLY A 505 -2.21 -2.48 -38.37
CA GLY A 505 -2.29 -3.94 -38.36
C GLY A 505 -1.67 -4.56 -37.13
N ARG A 506 -2.00 -5.84 -36.90
CA ARG A 506 -1.59 -6.57 -35.68
C ARG A 506 -0.08 -6.78 -35.56
N ASP A 507 0.61 -6.83 -36.69
CA ASP A 507 2.06 -7.00 -36.75
C ASP A 507 2.82 -5.67 -36.75
N TYR A 508 2.13 -4.55 -36.55
CA TYR A 508 2.76 -3.24 -36.40
C TYR A 508 3.78 -3.25 -35.25
N ILE A 509 4.96 -2.71 -35.57
CA ILE A 509 6.07 -2.51 -34.64
C ILE A 509 6.47 -1.06 -34.77
N VAL A 510 6.67 -0.41 -33.63
CA VAL A 510 7.14 0.97 -33.58
C VAL A 510 8.57 1.05 -34.13
N GLU A 511 8.72 1.61 -35.32
CA GLU A 511 10.02 1.90 -35.93
C GLU A 511 10.58 3.21 -35.37
N LYS A 512 11.84 3.16 -34.92
CA LYS A 512 12.54 4.33 -34.39
C LYS A 512 14.04 4.29 -34.66
N GLU A 513 14.62 5.46 -34.86
CA GLU A 513 16.05 5.69 -34.96
C GLU A 513 16.56 6.40 -33.71
N GLN A 514 17.67 5.93 -33.14
CA GLN A 514 18.28 6.51 -31.93
C GLN A 514 19.61 7.16 -32.26
N ASN A 515 19.78 8.42 -31.85
CA ASN A 515 20.99 9.20 -32.09
C ASN A 515 21.57 9.73 -30.77
N PRO A 516 22.81 9.38 -30.39
CA PRO A 516 23.39 9.76 -29.09
C PRO A 516 23.66 11.26 -28.98
N CYS A 517 23.52 11.81 -27.78
CA CYS A 517 23.81 13.20 -27.44
C CYS A 517 25.07 13.35 -26.59
N LEU A 518 25.69 14.54 -26.67
CA LEU A 518 26.71 14.94 -25.70
C LEU A 518 26.03 15.23 -24.35
N CYS A 519 26.72 14.92 -23.25
CA CYS A 519 26.17 15.19 -21.92
C CYS A 519 26.09 16.69 -21.65
N THR A 520 24.99 17.10 -21.03
CA THR A 520 24.71 18.44 -20.53
C THR A 520 24.49 18.39 -19.01
N LYS A 521 24.24 19.54 -18.37
CA LYS A 521 23.84 19.57 -16.94
C LYS A 521 22.45 18.97 -16.69
N LEU A 522 21.60 18.84 -17.72
CA LEU A 522 20.24 18.29 -17.58
C LEU A 522 20.23 16.75 -17.53
N ASP A 523 21.30 16.11 -17.99
CA ASP A 523 21.53 14.66 -17.92
C ASP A 523 22.01 14.19 -16.53
N TYR A 524 22.12 15.13 -15.58
CA TYR A 524 22.53 14.89 -14.19
C TYR A 524 21.47 15.40 -13.21
N MET A 525 21.08 14.56 -12.27
CA MET A 525 20.29 14.96 -11.09
C MET A 525 21.21 15.38 -9.94
N CYS A 526 20.65 16.07 -8.95
CA CYS A 526 21.41 16.36 -7.73
C CYS A 526 21.60 15.10 -6.91
N ASP A 527 22.84 14.89 -6.48
CA ASP A 527 23.20 13.74 -5.67
C ASP A 527 22.71 13.92 -4.22
N TYR A 528 22.83 12.88 -3.41
CA TYR A 528 22.42 12.89 -2.01
C TYR A 528 23.04 14.09 -1.24
N GLY A 529 22.19 14.85 -0.53
CA GLY A 529 22.58 16.07 0.19
C GLY A 529 22.64 17.34 -0.66
N TYR A 530 22.28 17.28 -1.95
CA TYR A 530 22.23 18.42 -2.85
C TYR A 530 20.81 18.63 -3.40
N TYR A 531 20.50 19.85 -3.84
CA TYR A 531 19.22 20.20 -4.45
C TYR A 531 19.39 21.30 -5.50
N ARG A 532 18.41 21.44 -6.39
CA ARG A 532 18.33 22.58 -7.32
C ARG A 532 17.49 23.67 -6.70
N GLN A 533 17.98 24.91 -6.76
CA GLN A 533 17.17 26.09 -6.44
C GLN A 533 16.25 26.42 -7.62
N GLU A 534 15.12 27.08 -7.34
CA GLU A 534 14.19 27.54 -8.38
C GLU A 534 14.93 28.37 -9.45
N ASN A 535 14.72 28.03 -10.73
CA ASN A 535 15.34 28.66 -11.90
C ASN A 535 16.87 28.49 -12.03
N SER A 536 17.48 27.56 -11.29
CA SER A 536 18.90 27.21 -11.44
C SER A 536 19.08 25.77 -11.94
N SER A 537 19.99 25.57 -12.89
CA SER A 537 20.44 24.24 -13.30
C SER A 537 21.57 23.69 -12.43
N GLU A 538 22.00 24.44 -11.40
CA GLU A 538 23.09 24.05 -10.53
C GLU A 538 22.60 23.35 -9.27
N CYS A 539 23.22 22.20 -8.98
CA CYS A 539 23.06 21.50 -7.72
C CYS A 539 23.92 22.16 -6.64
N VAL A 540 23.25 22.62 -5.59
CA VAL A 540 23.87 23.24 -4.43
C VAL A 540 23.64 22.38 -3.19
N GLU A 541 24.56 22.44 -2.24
CA GLU A 541 24.48 21.67 -0.99
C GLU A 541 23.28 22.14 -0.17
N GLN A 542 22.54 21.18 0.39
CA GLN A 542 21.41 21.46 1.25
C GLN A 542 21.88 22.08 2.58
N PRO A 543 21.15 23.07 3.13
CA PRO A 543 21.53 23.74 4.38
C PRO A 543 21.77 22.76 5.55
N ASP A 544 20.97 21.70 5.63
CA ASP A 544 21.03 20.70 6.71
C ASP A 544 22.29 19.82 6.67
N PHE A 545 22.96 19.78 5.51
CA PHE A 545 24.15 18.96 5.25
C PHE A 545 25.44 19.78 5.22
N LYS A 546 25.33 21.11 5.25
CA LYS A 546 26.48 22.01 5.23
C LYS A 546 27.46 21.69 6.37
N ASP A 547 28.72 21.48 6.01
CA ASP A 547 29.83 21.12 6.92
C ASP A 547 29.68 19.75 7.63
N ARG A 548 28.75 18.88 7.20
CA ARG A 548 28.61 17.52 7.71
C ARG A 548 29.25 16.50 6.76
N GLN A 549 29.85 15.46 7.32
CA GLN A 549 30.27 14.30 6.53
C GLN A 549 29.02 13.50 6.16
N LEU A 550 28.79 13.32 4.86
CA LEU A 550 27.72 12.46 4.36
C LEU A 550 28.12 11.01 4.61
N GLU A 551 27.59 10.44 5.68
CA GLU A 551 27.76 9.04 6.04
C GLU A 551 26.51 8.27 5.59
N PHE A 552 26.73 7.11 4.98
CA PHE A 552 25.65 6.17 4.70
C PHE A 552 26.02 4.78 5.21
N CYS A 553 25.03 4.06 5.71
CA CYS A 553 25.23 2.73 6.29
C CYS A 553 24.91 1.67 5.23
N LEU A 554 25.93 1.01 4.70
CA LEU A 554 25.77 -0.19 3.88
C LEU A 554 26.06 -1.42 4.74
N LEU A 555 25.06 -2.29 4.92
CA LEU A 555 25.21 -3.57 5.62
C LEU A 555 25.79 -3.44 7.05
N GLY A 556 25.56 -2.30 7.72
CA GLY A 556 26.08 -2.03 9.07
C GLY A 556 27.45 -1.35 9.10
N ASN A 557 28.08 -1.06 7.96
CA ASN A 557 29.31 -0.28 7.86
C ASN A 557 29.01 1.14 7.41
N GLU A 558 29.50 2.12 8.16
CA GLU A 558 29.46 3.53 7.78
C GLU A 558 30.52 3.79 6.70
N GLU A 559 30.06 4.15 5.51
CA GLU A 559 30.90 4.58 4.41
C GLU A 559 30.75 6.09 4.21
N LEU A 560 31.87 6.76 3.88
CA LEU A 560 31.86 8.18 3.56
C LEU A 560 31.45 8.37 2.09
N LEU A 561 30.34 9.07 1.84
CA LEU A 561 29.92 9.48 0.50
C LEU A 561 30.81 10.62 -0.01
N MET A 562 31.62 10.32 -1.01
CA MET A 562 32.34 11.33 -1.78
C MET A 562 31.54 11.70 -3.02
N THR A 563 30.71 12.73 -2.90
CA THR A 563 29.88 13.23 -3.99
C THR A 563 30.45 14.49 -4.62
N THR A 564 30.21 14.66 -5.93
CA THR A 564 30.49 15.91 -6.66
C THR A 564 29.30 16.87 -6.66
N GLY A 565 28.21 16.51 -5.96
CA GLY A 565 26.91 17.19 -5.98
C GLY A 565 26.00 16.80 -7.14
N TYR A 566 26.55 16.13 -8.17
CA TYR A 566 25.82 15.67 -9.35
C TYR A 566 25.96 14.16 -9.52
N ARG A 567 24.85 13.53 -9.93
CA ARG A 567 24.77 12.12 -10.30
C ARG A 567 24.08 12.00 -11.66
N LYS A 568 24.64 11.18 -12.56
CA LYS A 568 24.02 10.95 -13.87
C LYS A 568 22.63 10.31 -13.66
N ILE A 569 21.63 10.71 -14.44
CA ILE A 569 20.29 10.14 -14.32
C ILE A 569 20.35 8.64 -14.68
N PRO A 570 19.78 7.73 -13.87
CA PRO A 570 19.75 6.30 -14.22
C PRO A 570 19.02 6.06 -15.55
N GLY A 571 19.66 5.26 -16.42
CA GLY A 571 19.18 5.02 -17.80
C GLY A 571 19.68 6.04 -18.84
N ASP A 572 20.39 7.10 -18.42
CA ASP A 572 20.96 8.11 -19.32
C ASP A 572 22.18 7.58 -20.10
N LYS A 573 22.14 7.72 -21.43
CA LYS A 573 23.15 7.17 -22.34
C LYS A 573 24.05 8.23 -22.99
N CYS A 574 24.07 9.47 -22.49
CA CYS A 574 24.92 10.52 -23.04
C CYS A 574 26.40 10.15 -22.92
N ALA A 575 27.22 10.62 -23.86
CA ALA A 575 28.67 10.41 -23.85
C ALA A 575 29.43 11.69 -24.23
N GLY A 576 30.53 11.98 -23.54
CA GLY A 576 31.28 13.23 -23.73
C GLY A 576 30.52 14.47 -23.21
N GLY A 577 31.04 15.67 -23.45
CA GLY A 577 30.39 16.92 -23.00
C GLY A 577 30.66 17.26 -21.53
N PHE A 578 29.61 17.66 -20.81
CA PHE A 578 29.69 18.05 -19.40
C PHE A 578 29.98 16.84 -18.51
N THR A 579 30.98 16.98 -17.65
CA THR A 579 31.26 16.05 -16.54
C THR A 579 31.52 16.86 -15.28
N PRO A 580 30.89 16.52 -14.14
CA PRO A 580 31.14 17.23 -12.89
C PRO A 580 32.62 17.11 -12.50
N LYS A 581 33.26 18.25 -12.25
CA LYS A 581 34.68 18.30 -11.89
C LYS A 581 34.84 17.79 -10.46
N ARG A 582 35.62 16.72 -10.28
CA ARG A 582 36.07 16.26 -8.95
C ARG A 582 37.17 17.18 -8.44
N THR A 583 37.02 17.73 -7.24
CA THR A 583 38.08 18.50 -6.57
C THR A 583 39.17 17.55 -6.06
N GLU A 584 40.45 17.94 -6.12
CA GLU A 584 41.58 17.10 -5.67
C GLU A 584 41.49 16.69 -4.18
N GLU A 585 40.85 17.51 -3.33
CA GLU A 585 40.53 17.15 -1.92
C GLU A 585 39.61 15.92 -1.79
N GLN A 586 38.71 15.70 -2.75
CA GLN A 586 37.79 14.56 -2.76
C GLN A 586 38.47 13.28 -3.28
N VAL A 587 39.51 13.40 -4.13
CA VAL A 587 40.27 12.24 -4.63
C VAL A 587 41.23 11.70 -3.56
N ASN A 588 41.72 12.57 -2.67
CA ASN A 588 42.66 12.23 -1.59
C ASN A 588 42.01 11.72 -0.29
N LYS A 589 40.68 11.78 -0.13
CA LYS A 589 39.95 11.08 0.92
C LYS A 589 39.64 9.63 0.53
N ARG A 590 40.64 8.86 0.08
CA ARG A 590 40.50 7.39 0.15
C ARG A 590 40.32 7.01 1.62
N CYS A 591 39.40 6.10 1.92
CA CYS A 591 39.19 5.55 3.26
C CYS A 591 40.56 5.36 3.92
N GLY A 592 40.84 6.16 4.95
CA GLY A 592 42.01 5.94 5.78
C GLY A 592 41.92 4.50 6.26
N THR A 593 42.98 3.73 6.05
CA THR A 593 43.20 2.49 6.81
C THR A 593 42.90 2.81 8.28
N ALA A 594 42.04 1.99 8.88
CA ALA A 594 41.51 2.14 10.23
C ALA A 594 42.60 2.49 11.25
N GLU A 595 42.87 3.78 11.42
CA GLU A 595 43.68 4.35 12.48
C GLU A 595 43.33 5.84 12.51
N GLN A 596 42.87 6.28 13.69
CA GLN A 596 42.44 7.65 14.03
C GLN A 596 40.94 7.97 13.89
N ILE A 597 40.12 7.31 14.70
CA ILE A 597 39.10 8.02 15.49
C ILE A 597 39.36 7.72 16.97
N GLN A 598 40.33 8.44 17.53
CA GLN A 598 40.58 8.48 18.97
C GLN A 598 40.75 9.93 19.44
N THR A 599 39.84 10.82 19.04
CA THR A 599 39.85 12.22 19.48
C THR A 599 38.44 12.78 19.63
N SER A 600 37.56 12.07 20.34
CA SER A 600 36.39 12.67 21.01
C SER A 600 35.89 11.80 22.18
N LYS A 601 36.81 11.29 23.01
CA LYS A 601 36.51 10.66 24.31
C LYS A 601 37.41 11.18 25.44
N SER A 602 37.92 12.40 25.32
CA SER A 602 38.84 13.00 26.32
C SER A 602 38.21 14.04 27.25
N LYS A 603 36.91 14.34 27.13
CA LYS A 603 36.22 15.25 28.07
C LYS A 603 35.38 14.54 29.14
N GLU A 604 34.97 13.29 28.93
CA GLU A 604 34.19 12.55 29.94
C GLU A 604 35.05 11.76 30.95
N ILE A 605 36.21 11.25 30.54
CA ILE A 605 37.09 10.47 31.44
C ILE A 605 37.75 11.36 32.51
N THR A 606 38.06 12.61 32.18
CA THR A 606 38.67 13.58 33.12
C THR A 606 37.69 13.98 34.24
N ILE A 607 36.38 14.02 33.95
CA ILE A 607 35.34 14.38 34.93
C ILE A 607 35.03 13.20 35.86
N VAL A 608 34.97 11.97 35.34
CA VAL A 608 34.77 10.76 36.17
C VAL A 608 35.95 10.51 37.10
N LEU A 609 37.18 10.78 36.67
CA LEU A 609 38.37 10.68 37.52
C LEU A 609 38.42 11.78 38.59
N ALA A 610 37.95 13.01 38.29
CA ALA A 610 37.86 14.08 39.28
C ALA A 610 36.79 13.80 40.34
N VAL A 611 35.61 13.29 39.94
CA VAL A 611 34.51 12.97 40.87
C VAL A 611 34.85 11.75 41.73
N SER A 612 35.51 10.73 41.17
CA SER A 612 35.97 9.57 41.95
C SER A 612 37.11 9.92 42.92
N ALA A 613 38.01 10.86 42.57
CA ALA A 613 39.03 11.37 43.49
C ALA A 613 38.42 12.16 44.66
N VAL A 614 37.37 12.96 44.43
CA VAL A 614 36.64 13.68 45.48
C VAL A 614 35.87 12.72 46.40
N ILE A 615 35.24 11.68 45.85
CA ILE A 615 34.55 10.65 46.64
C ILE A 615 35.56 9.82 47.45
N MET A 616 36.74 9.49 46.90
CA MET A 616 37.81 8.83 47.65
C MET A 616 38.38 9.72 48.76
N MET A 617 38.53 11.02 48.53
CA MET A 617 38.97 11.97 49.57
C MET A 617 37.94 12.09 50.70
N ILE A 618 36.64 12.05 50.40
CA ILE A 618 35.58 12.05 51.42
C ILE A 618 35.58 10.72 52.19
N ALA A 619 35.78 9.58 51.51
CA ALA A 619 35.86 8.26 52.13
C ALA A 619 37.11 8.10 53.04
N LEU A 620 38.26 8.65 52.63
CA LEU A 620 39.51 8.67 53.42
C LEU A 620 39.40 9.55 54.68
N VAL A 621 38.55 10.58 54.69
CA VAL A 621 38.29 11.41 55.88
C VAL A 621 37.33 10.73 56.87
N THR A 622 36.59 9.68 56.44
CA THR A 622 35.64 8.94 57.28
C THR A 622 36.03 7.49 57.60
N GLY A 623 37.17 7.00 57.10
CA GLY A 623 37.55 5.59 57.23
C GLY A 623 38.97 5.37 57.75
N ILE A 624 39.06 4.64 58.87
CA ILE A 624 40.22 3.95 59.45
C ILE A 624 40.90 4.68 60.62
N GLN A 625 40.42 4.41 61.84
CA GLN A 625 41.17 3.58 62.81
C GLN A 625 40.30 3.15 64.01
N ASN A 626 40.03 1.85 64.09
CA ASN A 626 39.81 1.14 65.36
C ASN A 626 41.05 1.27 66.26
N PRO A 627 40.90 1.19 67.59
CA PRO A 627 41.92 0.49 68.37
C PRO A 627 41.35 -0.50 69.39
N PHE A 628 41.85 -1.73 69.26
CA PHE A 628 42.37 -2.65 70.27
C PHE A 628 41.97 -2.54 71.76
N THR A 629 41.78 -3.74 72.32
CA THR A 629 41.70 -4.15 73.73
C THR A 629 42.79 -3.58 74.65
N GLY A 630 42.43 -3.20 75.89
CA GLY A 630 43.33 -3.22 77.05
C GLY A 630 43.45 -1.95 77.91
N ALA A 631 42.69 -1.93 79.01
CA ALA A 631 42.97 -1.30 80.32
C ALA A 631 43.16 0.23 80.53
N THR A 632 42.25 0.76 81.36
CA THR A 632 42.35 1.78 82.45
C THR A 632 42.11 3.29 82.24
N LYS A 633 41.09 3.75 83.00
CA LYS A 633 40.88 5.03 83.71
C LYS A 633 40.89 6.37 82.95
N LYS A 634 39.66 6.90 82.87
CA LYS A 634 39.20 8.21 83.36
C LYS A 634 39.05 9.34 82.32
N GLN A 635 37.86 9.95 82.43
CA GLN A 635 37.48 11.32 82.11
C GLN A 635 36.91 11.65 80.73
N ALA A 636 35.59 11.87 80.78
CA ALA A 636 34.74 12.56 79.84
C ALA A 636 35.03 14.07 79.76
N GLU A 637 34.45 14.66 78.73
CA GLU A 637 34.09 16.07 78.48
C GLU A 637 34.84 16.78 77.34
N ARG A 638 34.02 17.54 76.59
CA ARG A 638 34.34 18.46 75.48
C ARG A 638 34.28 17.90 74.06
N MET A 639 33.09 17.40 73.71
CA MET A 639 32.57 17.46 72.34
C MET A 639 31.48 18.53 72.29
N ARG A 640 31.79 19.73 71.81
CA ARG A 640 30.82 20.74 71.32
C ARG A 640 31.61 21.85 70.63
N VAL A 641 31.07 22.36 69.53
CA VAL A 641 31.60 23.39 68.59
C VAL A 641 32.22 22.85 67.28
N ALA A 642 32.95 21.74 67.26
CA ALA A 642 33.53 21.23 66.00
C ALA A 642 32.55 20.46 65.08
N GLY A 643 31.44 19.94 65.63
CA GLY A 643 30.46 19.13 64.88
C GLY A 643 29.48 19.95 64.02
N PHE A 644 29.09 21.14 64.47
CA PHE A 644 28.14 21.99 63.75
C PHE A 644 28.77 22.63 62.51
N VAL A 645 30.04 23.03 62.57
CA VAL A 645 30.75 23.60 61.41
C VAL A 645 30.96 22.55 60.31
N LYS A 646 31.20 21.28 60.69
CA LYS A 646 31.37 20.18 59.73
C LYS A 646 30.06 19.82 59.00
N LEU A 647 28.92 19.88 59.69
CA LEU A 647 27.63 19.61 59.06
C LEU A 647 27.21 20.71 58.08
N SER A 648 27.46 21.99 58.43
CA SER A 648 27.13 23.13 57.57
C SER A 648 27.93 23.12 56.26
N VAL A 649 29.22 22.76 56.30
CA VAL A 649 30.06 22.69 55.10
C VAL A 649 29.62 21.56 54.17
N VAL A 650 29.17 20.43 54.71
CA VAL A 650 28.67 19.30 53.91
C VAL A 650 27.34 19.64 53.24
N VAL A 651 26.42 20.31 53.94
CA VAL A 651 25.12 20.70 53.37
C VAL A 651 25.29 21.75 52.27
N VAL A 652 26.16 22.76 52.48
CA VAL A 652 26.43 23.79 51.47
C VAL A 652 27.10 23.19 50.23
N GLY A 653 28.05 22.26 50.41
CA GLY A 653 28.68 21.54 49.30
C GLY A 653 27.70 20.68 48.49
N PHE A 654 26.74 20.03 49.16
CA PHE A 654 25.71 19.22 48.51
C PHE A 654 24.73 20.06 47.69
N VAL A 655 24.31 21.21 48.21
CA VAL A 655 23.41 22.13 47.48
C VAL A 655 24.11 22.75 46.27
N LEU A 656 25.39 23.13 46.39
CA LEU A 656 26.20 23.61 45.27
C LEU A 656 26.39 22.54 44.18
N ALA A 657 26.59 21.28 44.57
CA ALA A 657 26.69 20.18 43.62
C ALA A 657 25.38 19.96 42.86
N LEU A 658 24.22 20.01 43.54
CA LEU A 658 22.91 19.91 42.90
C LEU A 658 22.61 21.10 41.97
N TYR A 659 23.04 22.31 42.36
CA TYR A 659 22.88 23.50 41.52
C TYR A 659 23.74 23.43 40.25
N VAL A 660 24.99 22.95 40.34
CA VAL A 660 25.86 22.74 39.17
C VAL A 660 25.34 21.62 38.27
N VAL A 661 24.80 20.53 38.83
CA VAL A 661 24.13 19.48 38.05
C VAL A 661 22.89 20.04 37.33
N SER A 662 22.11 20.90 37.99
CA SER A 662 20.94 21.54 37.37
C SER A 662 21.30 22.51 36.24
N GLN A 663 22.42 23.24 36.34
CA GLN A 663 22.90 24.16 35.29
C GLN A 663 23.61 23.45 34.11
N VAL A 664 24.19 22.27 34.35
CA VAL A 664 24.87 21.47 33.29
C VAL A 664 23.90 20.52 32.58
N PHE A 665 22.82 20.09 33.25
CA PHE A 665 21.75 19.27 32.70
C PHE A 665 20.48 20.11 32.46
N GLU A 666 20.52 21.13 31.62
CA GLU A 666 19.32 21.53 30.86
C GLU A 666 19.09 20.50 29.74
N PHE A 667 18.59 19.32 30.12
CA PHE A 667 18.02 18.39 29.15
C PHE A 667 16.64 18.93 28.74
N LYS A 668 16.57 19.53 27.55
CA LYS A 668 15.39 19.36 26.71
C LYS A 668 15.19 17.86 26.55
N MET A 669 14.10 17.34 27.13
CA MET A 669 13.64 15.98 26.86
C MET A 669 13.05 15.95 25.44
N ASP A 670 13.92 15.96 24.44
CA ASP A 670 13.61 15.50 23.10
C ASP A 670 14.03 14.03 22.98
N ALA A 671 13.12 13.25 22.40
CA ALA A 671 13.15 11.82 22.33
C ALA A 671 14.40 11.28 21.61
N SER A 672 15.34 10.66 22.33
CA SER A 672 16.25 9.63 21.80
C SER A 672 17.20 9.10 22.88
N LEU A 673 16.69 8.30 23.82
CA LEU A 673 17.54 7.51 24.72
C LEU A 673 16.88 6.18 25.15
N GLY A 674 16.27 5.49 24.18
CA GLY A 674 15.68 4.16 24.36
C GLY A 674 16.49 2.99 23.78
N ASN A 675 17.59 3.23 23.05
CA ASN A 675 18.18 2.20 22.17
C ASN A 675 19.59 1.70 22.52
N ILE A 676 19.99 1.72 23.80
CA ILE A 676 21.31 1.14 24.19
C ILE A 676 21.22 0.03 25.25
N PHE A 677 20.06 -0.21 25.86
CA PHE A 677 19.81 -1.43 26.65
C PHE A 677 18.37 -1.91 26.47
N ALA A 678 18.02 -2.39 25.28
CA ALA A 678 16.81 -3.17 25.07
C ALA A 678 17.17 -4.67 25.14
N THR A 679 17.31 -5.20 26.35
CA THR A 679 16.97 -6.62 26.55
C THR A 679 15.51 -6.76 26.12
N LYS A 680 15.22 -7.68 25.18
CA LYS A 680 13.86 -7.99 24.72
C LYS A 680 12.87 -7.86 25.88
N PRO A 681 11.80 -7.05 25.77
CA PRO A 681 10.81 -7.03 26.82
C PRO A 681 10.31 -8.48 27.02
N PRO A 682 10.21 -8.96 28.26
CA PRO A 682 9.67 -10.28 28.54
C PRO A 682 8.31 -10.42 27.86
N ARG A 683 8.18 -11.45 27.02
CA ARG A 683 6.98 -11.72 26.24
C ARG A 683 5.93 -12.37 27.14
N TYR A 684 4.78 -11.71 27.31
CA TYR A 684 3.66 -12.22 28.11
C TYR A 684 2.53 -12.73 27.21
N LYS A 685 1.70 -13.63 27.75
CA LYS A 685 0.57 -14.25 27.02
C LYS A 685 -0.34 -13.18 26.41
N CYS A 686 -0.89 -13.41 25.22
CA CYS A 686 -1.67 -12.47 24.40
C CYS A 686 -0.98 -11.11 24.13
N GLY A 687 0.34 -11.01 24.30
CA GLY A 687 1.10 -9.78 24.06
C GLY A 687 0.83 -8.67 25.08
N LEU A 688 0.50 -9.04 26.33
CA LEU A 688 0.28 -8.10 27.42
C LEU A 688 1.56 -7.32 27.78
N SER A 689 1.39 -6.10 28.30
CA SER A 689 2.51 -5.28 28.80
C SER A 689 3.10 -5.77 30.13
N LYS A 690 2.33 -6.56 30.91
CA LYS A 690 2.71 -7.11 32.23
C LYS A 690 2.19 -8.55 32.39
N PRO A 691 2.85 -9.40 33.20
CA PRO A 691 2.36 -10.75 33.45
C PRO A 691 1.11 -10.72 34.33
N CYS A 692 0.19 -11.66 34.11
CA CYS A 692 -0.95 -11.85 34.99
C CYS A 692 -0.54 -12.56 36.30
N PRO A 693 -1.21 -12.25 37.44
CA PRO A 693 -1.06 -13.01 38.67
C PRO A 693 -1.41 -14.50 38.48
N GLU A 694 -0.95 -15.35 39.39
CA GLU A 694 -1.38 -16.76 39.39
C GLU A 694 -2.92 -16.86 39.48
N LYS A 695 -3.48 -17.90 38.86
CA LYS A 695 -4.93 -18.15 38.75
C LYS A 695 -5.72 -17.04 38.03
N HIS A 696 -5.11 -16.44 37.01
CA HIS A 696 -5.78 -15.49 36.13
C HIS A 696 -5.49 -15.81 34.67
N PHE A 697 -6.49 -15.60 33.81
CA PHE A 697 -6.35 -15.66 32.37
C PHE A 697 -5.97 -14.30 31.79
N ALA A 698 -4.89 -14.25 31.03
CA ALA A 698 -4.47 -13.11 30.25
C ALA A 698 -5.35 -12.95 29.00
N PHE A 699 -5.92 -11.77 28.79
CA PHE A 699 -6.70 -11.47 27.59
C PHE A 699 -6.29 -10.15 26.96
N LYS A 700 -6.44 -10.08 25.64
CA LYS A 700 -6.34 -8.85 24.86
C LYS A 700 -7.39 -8.84 23.77
N MET A 701 -8.09 -7.72 23.61
CA MET A 701 -9.13 -7.58 22.60
C MET A 701 -9.17 -6.18 21.98
N ALA A 702 -9.65 -6.13 20.74
CA ALA A 702 -9.85 -4.92 19.97
C ALA A 702 -11.25 -4.91 19.32
N SER A 703 -11.88 -3.73 19.23
CA SER A 703 -13.08 -3.54 18.42
C SER A 703 -12.78 -3.64 16.92
N GLY A 704 -13.82 -3.66 16.09
CA GLY A 704 -13.64 -3.46 14.66
C GLY A 704 -13.19 -2.03 14.33
N ALA A 705 -12.53 -1.87 13.18
CA ALA A 705 -12.19 -0.59 12.58
C ALA A 705 -13.18 -0.27 11.45
N ALA A 706 -14.09 0.66 11.72
CA ALA A 706 -15.20 1.01 10.84
C ALA A 706 -15.95 -0.23 10.34
N SER A 707 -16.13 -0.36 9.03
CA SER A 707 -16.72 -1.52 8.35
C SER A 707 -15.70 -2.40 7.63
N VAL A 708 -14.40 -2.14 7.82
CA VAL A 708 -13.31 -2.75 7.03
C VAL A 708 -12.59 -3.85 7.79
N VAL A 709 -12.22 -3.60 9.06
CA VAL A 709 -11.45 -4.56 9.86
C VAL A 709 -12.31 -5.10 11.00
N GLY A 710 -12.51 -6.41 11.06
CA GLY A 710 -13.27 -7.06 12.12
C GLY A 710 -12.53 -7.10 13.47
N PRO A 711 -13.24 -7.27 14.59
CA PRO A 711 -12.67 -7.29 15.92
C PRO A 711 -11.74 -8.48 16.14
N LYS A 712 -10.92 -8.38 17.19
CA LYS A 712 -9.94 -9.40 17.54
C LYS A 712 -10.00 -9.69 19.03
N MET A 713 -10.01 -10.97 19.41
CA MET A 713 -10.06 -11.39 20.82
C MET A 713 -9.06 -12.51 21.06
N CYS A 714 -8.18 -12.36 22.04
CA CYS A 714 -7.19 -13.34 22.49
C CYS A 714 -7.39 -13.62 23.97
N LEU A 715 -7.29 -14.91 24.34
CA LEU A 715 -7.23 -15.37 25.73
C LEU A 715 -6.15 -16.45 25.86
N GLU A 716 -5.22 -16.32 26.80
CA GLU A 716 -4.17 -17.31 27.07
C GLU A 716 -3.40 -17.74 25.81
N ASP A 717 -2.97 -16.79 24.97
CA ASP A 717 -2.36 -16.98 23.64
C ASP A 717 -3.25 -17.64 22.57
N HIS A 718 -4.50 -17.97 22.89
CA HIS A 718 -5.46 -18.50 21.94
C HIS A 718 -6.33 -17.37 21.39
N VAL A 719 -6.21 -17.10 20.08
CA VAL A 719 -7.11 -16.18 19.38
C VAL A 719 -8.51 -16.82 19.34
N LEU A 720 -9.49 -16.22 20.00
CA LEU A 720 -10.87 -16.71 20.05
C LEU A 720 -11.65 -16.26 18.80
N MET A 721 -11.52 -14.97 18.44
CA MET A 721 -12.21 -14.38 17.29
C MET A 721 -11.26 -13.44 16.54
N SER A 722 -11.27 -13.48 15.20
CA SER A 722 -10.56 -12.53 14.33
C SER A 722 -11.09 -12.57 12.90
N GLY A 723 -10.82 -11.50 12.13
CA GLY A 723 -11.07 -11.50 10.68
C GLY A 723 -10.37 -12.66 9.95
N VAL A 724 -9.16 -13.00 10.36
CA VAL A 724 -8.37 -14.12 9.81
C VAL A 724 -9.04 -15.47 10.07
N LYS A 725 -9.71 -15.64 11.22
CA LYS A 725 -10.48 -16.86 11.54
C LYS A 725 -11.82 -16.94 10.84
N ASN A 726 -12.21 -15.89 10.11
CA ASN A 726 -13.51 -15.76 9.43
C ASN A 726 -14.71 -16.08 10.34
N ASN A 727 -14.60 -15.77 11.64
CA ASN A 727 -15.63 -16.01 12.64
C ASN A 727 -16.12 -14.71 13.30
N VAL A 728 -15.90 -13.57 12.63
CA VAL A 728 -16.37 -12.24 13.02
C VAL A 728 -17.26 -11.67 11.92
N GLY A 729 -18.21 -10.82 12.31
CA GLY A 729 -19.12 -10.18 11.37
C GLY A 729 -19.68 -8.87 11.91
N ARG A 730 -20.38 -8.13 11.05
CA ARG A 730 -21.03 -6.87 11.41
C ARG A 730 -21.92 -7.05 12.65
N GLY A 731 -21.90 -6.07 13.55
CA GLY A 731 -22.70 -6.05 14.78
C GLY A 731 -21.94 -6.45 16.03
N LEU A 732 -22.57 -7.27 16.88
CA LEU A 732 -21.97 -7.75 18.13
C LEU A 732 -21.28 -9.09 17.91
N ASN A 733 -20.01 -9.17 18.27
CA ASN A 733 -19.19 -10.37 18.21
C ASN A 733 -18.95 -10.87 19.64
N LEU A 734 -19.29 -12.12 19.94
CA LEU A 734 -19.27 -12.71 21.29
C LEU A 734 -18.46 -14.01 21.31
N ALA A 735 -17.52 -14.10 22.25
CA ALA A 735 -16.82 -15.33 22.61
C ALA A 735 -17.19 -15.76 24.04
N LEU A 736 -17.63 -17.01 24.19
CA LEU A 736 -17.93 -17.64 25.48
C LEU A 736 -16.77 -18.55 25.89
N VAL A 737 -16.31 -18.37 27.12
CA VAL A 737 -15.18 -19.12 27.68
C VAL A 737 -15.57 -19.70 29.02
N ASN A 738 -15.14 -20.93 29.30
CA ASN A 738 -15.30 -21.53 30.60
C ASN A 738 -14.42 -20.80 31.65
N GLY A 739 -15.05 -20.17 32.65
CA GLY A 739 -14.34 -19.38 33.66
C GLY A 739 -13.44 -20.18 34.61
N ARG A 740 -13.44 -21.51 34.58
CA ARG A 740 -12.51 -22.37 35.34
C ARG A 740 -11.31 -22.83 34.53
N THR A 741 -11.52 -23.21 33.27
CA THR A 741 -10.47 -23.83 32.44
C THR A 741 -9.86 -22.87 31.42
N GLY A 742 -10.54 -21.76 31.11
CA GLY A 742 -10.12 -20.85 30.04
C GLY A 742 -10.40 -21.40 28.63
N GLU A 743 -11.07 -22.56 28.52
CA GLU A 743 -11.39 -23.17 27.22
C GLU A 743 -12.56 -22.46 26.53
N LEU A 744 -12.42 -22.28 25.21
CA LEU A 744 -13.47 -21.71 24.37
C LEU A 744 -14.67 -22.64 24.30
N MET A 745 -15.86 -22.10 24.58
CA MET A 745 -17.13 -22.82 24.55
C MET A 745 -17.89 -22.59 23.23
N ASP A 746 -18.03 -21.32 22.81
CA ASP A 746 -18.69 -20.96 21.56
C ASP A 746 -18.27 -19.55 21.10
N THR A 747 -18.38 -19.28 19.81
CA THR A 747 -18.21 -17.95 19.21
C THR A 747 -19.34 -17.65 18.24
N LYS A 748 -19.98 -16.49 18.39
CA LYS A 748 -21.08 -16.05 17.52
C LYS A 748 -20.97 -14.57 17.22
N PHE A 749 -21.51 -14.15 16.08
CA PHE A 749 -21.75 -12.75 15.79
C PHE A 749 -23.20 -12.54 15.38
N TYR A 750 -23.72 -11.35 15.67
CA TYR A 750 -25.10 -10.97 15.37
C TYR A 750 -25.14 -9.58 14.74
N ASP A 751 -25.70 -9.50 13.53
CA ASP A 751 -25.85 -8.26 12.78
C ASP A 751 -26.90 -7.35 13.40
N MET A 752 -26.45 -6.32 14.12
CA MET A 752 -27.30 -5.36 14.82
C MET A 752 -27.65 -4.13 13.98
N TRP A 753 -27.35 -4.15 12.67
CA TRP A 753 -27.78 -3.13 11.70
C TRP A 753 -28.83 -3.69 10.74
N GLY A 754 -28.46 -4.74 9.99
CA GLY A 754 -29.29 -5.36 8.96
C GLY A 754 -30.07 -6.59 9.41
N GLY A 755 -29.77 -7.14 10.60
CA GLY A 755 -30.34 -8.40 11.11
C GLY A 755 -31.51 -8.25 12.09
N ASP A 756 -31.88 -9.36 12.72
CA ASP A 756 -32.88 -9.46 13.81
C ASP A 756 -32.17 -9.66 15.16
N VAL A 757 -32.70 -9.06 16.23
CA VAL A 757 -32.19 -9.15 17.60
C VAL A 757 -32.62 -10.44 18.31
N LYS A 758 -33.66 -11.14 17.85
CA LYS A 758 -34.16 -12.36 18.50
C LYS A 758 -33.10 -13.47 18.66
N PRO A 759 -32.27 -13.80 17.65
CA PRO A 759 -31.23 -14.82 17.80
C PRO A 759 -30.20 -14.47 18.87
N LEU A 760 -29.86 -13.19 19.02
CA LEU A 760 -28.98 -12.71 20.10
C LEU A 760 -29.63 -12.94 21.47
N ILE A 761 -30.92 -12.60 21.63
CA ILE A 761 -31.64 -12.78 22.90
C ILE A 761 -31.71 -14.27 23.29
N GLU A 762 -32.03 -15.15 22.33
CA GLU A 762 -32.06 -16.59 22.55
C GLU A 762 -30.69 -17.11 22.98
N PHE A 763 -29.63 -16.67 22.30
CA PHE A 763 -28.25 -17.02 22.65
C PHE A 763 -27.85 -16.54 24.04
N LEU A 764 -28.13 -15.28 24.40
CA LEU A 764 -27.82 -14.72 25.72
C LEU A 764 -28.52 -15.48 26.85
N LYS A 765 -29.71 -16.04 26.60
CA LYS A 765 -30.44 -16.89 27.57
C LYS A 765 -29.79 -18.26 27.78
N THR A 766 -28.95 -18.73 26.85
CA THR A 766 -28.23 -20.01 26.99
C THR A 766 -26.97 -19.93 27.84
N ILE A 767 -26.48 -18.71 28.13
CA ILE A 767 -25.23 -18.50 28.88
C ILE A 767 -25.41 -18.93 30.33
N GLN A 768 -24.62 -19.91 30.77
CA GLN A 768 -24.66 -20.47 32.11
C GLN A 768 -23.75 -19.72 33.09
N ASP A 769 -24.08 -19.79 34.38
CA ASP A 769 -23.31 -19.18 35.46
C ASP A 769 -21.85 -19.68 35.51
N GLY A 770 -20.90 -18.74 35.52
CA GLY A 770 -19.47 -19.06 35.45
C GLY A 770 -18.87 -19.10 34.04
N THR A 771 -19.65 -18.72 33.03
CA THR A 771 -19.13 -18.42 31.69
C THR A 771 -18.58 -17.00 31.67
N VAL A 772 -17.33 -16.84 31.19
CA VAL A 772 -16.72 -15.55 30.86
C VAL A 772 -17.14 -15.19 29.43
N VAL A 773 -17.55 -13.95 29.23
CA VAL A 773 -18.09 -13.45 27.95
C VAL A 773 -17.23 -12.28 27.49
N LEU A 774 -16.63 -12.40 26.31
CA LEU A 774 -15.92 -11.31 25.63
C LEU A 774 -16.79 -10.80 24.48
N ILE A 775 -17.02 -9.49 24.40
CA ILE A 775 -17.88 -8.85 23.41
C ILE A 775 -17.18 -7.66 22.77
N ALA A 776 -17.22 -7.58 21.44
CA ALA A 776 -16.71 -6.44 20.68
C ALA A 776 -17.68 -6.04 19.56
N THR A 777 -17.80 -4.73 19.32
CA THR A 777 -18.58 -4.19 18.19
C THR A 777 -17.78 -4.21 16.90
N PHE A 778 -18.48 -4.35 15.77
CA PHE A 778 -17.97 -4.16 14.41
C PHE A 778 -19.01 -3.43 13.57
N ASP A 779 -18.63 -2.32 12.92
CA ASP A 779 -19.53 -1.40 12.22
C ASP A 779 -20.63 -0.84 13.15
N ASP A 780 -21.81 -1.45 13.23
CA ASP A 780 -22.90 -1.00 14.11
C ASP A 780 -23.44 -2.12 15.00
N GLY A 781 -23.15 -2.01 16.30
CA GLY A 781 -23.57 -2.97 17.33
C GLY A 781 -24.89 -2.65 18.03
N ALA A 782 -25.56 -1.54 17.72
CA ALA A 782 -26.59 -0.99 18.59
C ALA A 782 -27.97 -0.79 17.98
N THR A 783 -28.10 -0.57 16.66
CA THR A 783 -29.36 -0.10 16.04
C THR A 783 -30.55 -1.02 16.31
N LYS A 784 -30.33 -2.35 16.33
CA LYS A 784 -31.38 -3.34 16.58
C LYS A 784 -31.50 -3.79 18.05
N LEU A 785 -30.68 -3.27 18.96
CA LEU A 785 -30.76 -3.64 20.38
C LEU A 785 -32.03 -3.09 21.03
N ASN A 786 -32.89 -3.99 21.50
CA ASN A 786 -34.09 -3.67 22.28
C ASN A 786 -33.82 -3.74 23.80
N ASP A 787 -34.80 -3.34 24.60
CA ASP A 787 -34.69 -3.30 26.06
C ASP A 787 -34.38 -4.66 26.69
N GLU A 788 -34.89 -5.76 26.12
CA GLU A 788 -34.62 -7.12 26.60
C GLU A 788 -33.16 -7.51 26.37
N ALA A 789 -32.63 -7.29 25.17
CA ALA A 789 -31.22 -7.56 24.85
C ALA A 789 -30.28 -6.71 25.72
N ARG A 790 -30.58 -5.42 25.89
CA ARG A 790 -29.81 -4.51 26.75
C ARG A 790 -29.83 -4.95 28.21
N LYS A 791 -30.98 -5.42 28.71
CA LYS A 791 -31.10 -5.98 30.06
C LYS A 791 -30.23 -7.24 30.21
N LEU A 792 -30.30 -8.19 29.28
CA LEU A 792 -29.53 -9.45 29.34
C LEU A 792 -28.02 -9.21 29.28
N LEU A 793 -27.56 -8.28 28.43
CA LEU A 793 -26.15 -7.88 28.38
C LEU A 793 -25.73 -7.11 29.64
N GLY A 794 -26.63 -6.30 30.21
CA GLY A 794 -26.42 -5.63 31.49
C GLY A 794 -26.27 -6.60 32.67
N GLU A 795 -27.00 -7.73 32.65
CA GLU A 795 -26.86 -8.81 33.64
C GLU A 795 -25.50 -9.54 33.58
N LEU A 796 -24.75 -9.41 32.47
CA LEU A 796 -23.36 -9.88 32.37
C LEU A 796 -22.37 -8.89 33.03
N GLY A 797 -22.86 -7.73 33.46
CA GLY A 797 -22.17 -6.67 34.21
C GLY A 797 -21.70 -5.48 33.39
N SER A 798 -22.24 -5.29 32.17
CA SER A 798 -22.02 -4.08 31.37
C SER A 798 -22.81 -2.90 31.91
N THR A 799 -22.17 -1.72 31.89
CA THR A 799 -22.80 -0.44 32.21
C THR A 799 -23.08 0.42 30.99
N SER A 800 -22.26 0.29 29.94
CA SER A 800 -22.36 1.11 28.74
C SER A 800 -23.42 0.58 27.77
N ILE A 801 -23.80 -0.70 27.87
CA ILE A 801 -24.81 -1.28 26.97
C ILE A 801 -26.19 -0.61 27.08
N ALA A 802 -26.50 0.06 28.20
CA ALA A 802 -27.74 0.82 28.34
C ALA A 802 -27.79 2.06 27.43
N THR A 803 -26.63 2.63 27.10
CA THR A 803 -26.51 3.89 26.36
C THR A 803 -25.78 3.74 25.02
N LEU A 804 -25.37 2.52 24.65
CA LEU A 804 -24.70 2.22 23.38
C LEU A 804 -25.58 2.63 22.20
N GLY A 805 -25.05 3.53 21.36
CA GLY A 805 -25.70 4.14 20.21
C GLY A 805 -25.16 3.68 18.86
N PHE A 806 -25.73 4.22 17.79
CA PHE A 806 -25.41 3.88 16.41
C PHE A 806 -23.93 4.07 16.09
N ARG A 807 -23.25 2.99 15.67
CA ARG A 807 -21.82 2.93 15.34
C ARG A 807 -20.87 3.34 16.47
N ASP A 808 -21.33 3.26 17.71
CA ASP A 808 -20.43 3.37 18.86
C ASP A 808 -19.45 2.18 18.87
N ASN A 809 -18.19 2.45 19.23
CA ASN A 809 -17.23 1.40 19.50
C ASN A 809 -17.32 0.98 20.97
N TRP A 810 -17.48 -0.31 21.20
CA TRP A 810 -17.60 -0.88 22.54
C TRP A 810 -16.94 -2.25 22.64
N ILE A 811 -16.15 -2.42 23.68
CA ILE A 811 -15.54 -3.69 24.05
C ILE A 811 -15.81 -3.98 25.52
N PHE A 812 -16.08 -5.25 25.81
CA PHE A 812 -16.52 -5.67 27.12
C PHE A 812 -16.06 -7.10 27.42
N VAL A 813 -15.59 -7.31 28.65
CA VAL A 813 -15.40 -8.65 29.20
C VAL A 813 -16.22 -8.73 30.48
N GLY A 814 -17.10 -9.71 30.59
CA GLY A 814 -17.94 -9.92 31.77
C GLY A 814 -18.23 -11.40 32.00
N GLY A 815 -19.29 -11.69 32.73
CA GLY A 815 -19.68 -13.07 32.97
C GLY A 815 -21.06 -13.21 33.58
N LYS A 816 -21.69 -14.36 33.35
CA LYS A 816 -23.00 -14.65 33.96
C LYS A 816 -22.81 -15.01 35.44
N GLY A 817 -23.56 -14.33 36.31
CA GLY A 817 -23.52 -14.52 37.76
C GLY A 817 -22.56 -13.60 38.52
N ILE A 818 -21.99 -12.57 37.85
CA ILE A 818 -21.16 -11.58 38.55
C ILE A 818 -22.03 -10.62 39.37
N LYS A 819 -21.64 -10.39 40.64
CA LYS A 819 -22.39 -9.54 41.58
C LYS A 819 -22.06 -8.05 41.45
N THR A 820 -21.00 -7.72 40.72
CA THR A 820 -20.48 -6.37 40.54
C THR A 820 -20.35 -6.06 39.06
N LYS A 821 -20.35 -4.77 38.72
CA LYS A 821 -20.01 -4.29 37.37
C LYS A 821 -18.63 -4.80 36.97
N SER A 822 -18.46 -5.12 35.69
CA SER A 822 -17.14 -5.53 35.20
C SER A 822 -16.18 -4.33 35.16
N PRO A 823 -14.92 -4.48 35.58
CA PRO A 823 -13.89 -3.47 35.37
C PRO A 823 -13.37 -3.44 33.92
N PHE A 824 -13.73 -4.42 33.10
CA PHE A 824 -13.25 -4.57 31.72
C PHE A 824 -14.31 -4.12 30.72
N GLU A 825 -14.49 -2.80 30.61
CA GLU A 825 -15.43 -2.18 29.68
C GLU A 825 -14.86 -0.86 29.15
N GLN A 826 -14.86 -0.67 27.83
CA GLN A 826 -14.53 0.60 27.19
C GLN A 826 -15.59 0.95 26.13
N HIS A 827 -15.90 2.23 26.00
CA HIS A 827 -16.93 2.76 25.11
C HIS A 827 -16.49 4.11 24.55
N ILE A 828 -16.52 4.26 23.24
CA ILE A 828 -16.39 5.55 22.54
C ILE A 828 -17.64 5.77 21.71
N LYS A 829 -18.24 6.94 21.88
CA LYS A 829 -19.43 7.34 21.13
C LYS A 829 -19.07 7.80 19.72
N ASN A 830 -19.89 7.41 18.76
CA ASN A 830 -19.87 7.96 17.42
C ASN A 830 -20.17 9.46 17.45
N ASN A 831 -19.18 10.28 17.05
CA ASN A 831 -19.32 11.71 16.95
C ASN A 831 -18.52 12.23 15.76
N LYS A 832 -19.23 12.89 14.83
CA LYS A 832 -18.66 13.42 13.57
C LYS A 832 -17.41 14.28 13.79
N ASP A 833 -17.34 15.03 14.88
CA ASP A 833 -16.24 15.98 15.14
C ASP A 833 -14.98 15.31 15.72
N THR A 834 -15.10 14.11 16.31
CA THR A 834 -14.00 13.41 17.01
C THR A 834 -13.69 12.05 16.44
N ASN A 835 -14.44 11.60 15.43
CA ASN A 835 -14.26 10.30 14.81
C ASN A 835 -12.95 10.25 14.01
N LYS A 836 -12.21 9.16 14.17
CA LYS A 836 -10.98 8.88 13.40
C LYS A 836 -11.27 8.37 12.00
N TYR A 837 -12.41 7.73 11.79
CA TYR A 837 -12.86 7.22 10.49
C TYR A 837 -14.16 7.93 10.07
N GLU A 838 -14.51 7.92 8.79
CA GLU A 838 -15.67 8.64 8.25
C GLU A 838 -17.01 8.13 8.82
N GLY A 839 -17.42 8.64 9.98
CA GLY A 839 -18.64 8.21 10.69
C GLY A 839 -18.44 7.03 11.65
N TRP A 840 -17.20 6.70 12.03
CA TRP A 840 -16.89 5.74 13.11
C TRP A 840 -15.76 6.23 14.03
N PRO A 841 -15.84 5.96 15.34
CA PRO A 841 -14.75 6.22 16.29
C PRO A 841 -13.48 5.41 16.02
N GLU A 842 -12.38 5.79 16.67
CA GLU A 842 -11.16 4.99 16.68
C GLU A 842 -11.36 3.60 17.30
N VAL A 843 -10.48 2.65 16.94
CA VAL A 843 -10.50 1.29 17.49
C VAL A 843 -10.21 1.33 18.98
N LEU A 844 -11.04 0.63 19.76
CA LEU A 844 -10.80 0.39 21.18
C LEU A 844 -9.93 -0.83 21.37
N GLU A 845 -8.91 -0.72 22.22
CA GLU A 845 -8.09 -1.85 22.67
C GLU A 845 -8.12 -1.98 24.20
N MET A 846 -8.24 -3.21 24.68
CA MET A 846 -8.20 -3.54 26.10
C MET A 846 -7.39 -4.80 26.34
N GLU A 847 -6.51 -4.73 27.33
CA GLU A 847 -5.78 -5.89 27.85
C GLU A 847 -5.98 -6.00 29.37
N GLY A 848 -5.95 -7.23 29.88
CA GLY A 848 -6.17 -7.45 31.31
C GLY A 848 -6.04 -8.90 31.74
N CYS A 849 -6.29 -9.14 33.03
CA CYS A 849 -6.19 -10.44 33.66
C CYS A 849 -7.54 -10.79 34.31
N ILE A 850 -8.21 -11.83 33.82
CA ILE A 850 -9.49 -12.31 34.33
C ILE A 850 -9.23 -13.35 35.43
N PRO A 851 -9.74 -13.18 36.65
CA PRO A 851 -9.56 -14.18 37.70
C PRO A 851 -10.23 -15.51 37.35
N GLU A 852 -9.54 -16.62 37.55
CA GLU A 852 -10.13 -17.96 37.48
C GLU A 852 -11.24 -18.10 38.53
N LYS A 853 -12.37 -18.68 38.13
CA LYS A 853 -13.50 -18.91 39.04
C LYS A 853 -13.14 -20.02 40.04
N SER A 854 -12.80 -19.63 41.27
CA SER A 854 -12.77 -20.54 42.43
C SER A 854 -14.16 -20.70 43.04
N ASP A 855 -14.47 -21.90 43.56
CA ASP A 855 -15.76 -22.24 44.19
C ASP A 855 -16.22 -21.26 45.28
#